data_AF-A0A6L8U6Z4-F1
#
_entry.id   AF-A0A6L8U6Z4-F1
#
_cell.length_a   1.000
_cell.length_b   1.000
_cell.length_c   1.000
_cell.angle_alpha   90.00
_cell.angle_beta   90.00
_cell.angle_gamma   90.00
#
_symmetry.space_group_name_H-M   'P 1'
#
loop_
_entity.id
_entity.type
_entity.pdbx_description
1 polymer ?
#
loop_
_entity_poly.entity_id
_entity_poly.type
_entity_poly.pdbx_seq_one_letter_code
_entity_poly.pdbx_strand_id
1 'polypeptide(L)'
;MRKGLLLLLFLTITFDFAFASNPYIDSLARQKATIPNDSLRFDALKKLAIAYSDSAYDVSIMYWREALLLSKRKNNKLWIGDVHQQLGYMLHRKGELSEALEEMNSALSHYMSIKNYVSIAEVYNDMGLIYKSWGKYDKALECYQTAIPHFEKADFKEGSAMAANNIGQIYYYQEDYPKAIEYFTDYLVFNQKAGRHRAVAGAYNNIASAYMEMQNLDLALDYYQRALKLYDSLNIALGIAILNDNIGELYSRKGKYSEALSYHFRALNMLEKLNSKPRVSFVMNNIGYAFYKQKNYPKAIEFFTDSRVIAEELNQKEVLKEIYLNLSMVYEACNSYAQSLEAYKLYVQVKDSLYSLETKETLSTLEFQFMADKKARELEIVKGKYAQNRLMVIVVSILGLIIIFVSILLIYLFFRKKGELAACSKKCRQYETSLHSVFDSTNFLELNFFRHFSNFTIIPENIDPRLPFFLISASKNDVTILLEVCHPKDIGNIELVKLQCLEWLYEAIEKWETSSPTVLKKHIHSRLTEQGFSCDTLSCELTVSALFYNDLQKKFFYSGSSAIWHASATKAALNRIVCSDVQGNECVFEVNEGDTIYYLAKPLGAENYNPEGKDFISIFEKTLEIAFSSPYDDQKAIMQSTVDFWNSSYKFDNKFLMVVIKV
;
A
#
# COMPACT_ATOMS: atom_id res chain seq x y z
N MET A 1 31.69 -55.78 -40.99
CA MET A 1 30.48 -55.60 -40.16
C MET A 1 30.47 -56.32 -38.80
N ARG A 2 31.56 -57.02 -38.36
CA ARG A 2 31.57 -57.75 -37.06
C ARG A 2 32.47 -57.15 -35.96
N LYS A 3 33.30 -56.14 -36.23
CA LYS A 3 34.15 -55.48 -35.22
C LYS A 3 33.56 -54.22 -34.59
N GLY A 4 32.59 -53.57 -35.24
CA GLY A 4 31.88 -52.40 -34.68
C GLY A 4 30.78 -52.74 -33.67
N LEU A 5 30.21 -53.96 -33.75
CA LEU A 5 29.13 -54.38 -32.84
C LEU A 5 29.64 -54.78 -31.45
N LEU A 6 30.88 -55.28 -31.36
CA LEU A 6 31.50 -55.68 -30.09
C LEU A 6 31.98 -54.47 -29.26
N LEU A 7 32.39 -53.37 -29.89
CA LEU A 7 32.71 -52.13 -29.18
C LEU A 7 31.45 -51.43 -28.64
N LEU A 8 30.34 -51.51 -29.37
CA LEU A 8 29.03 -51.01 -28.93
C LEU A 8 28.41 -51.85 -27.81
N LEU A 9 28.71 -53.16 -27.74
CA LEU A 9 28.31 -54.03 -26.63
C LEU A 9 29.22 -53.92 -25.40
N PHE A 10 30.45 -53.42 -25.53
CA PHE A 10 31.34 -53.18 -24.39
C PHE A 10 31.11 -51.80 -23.75
N LEU A 11 30.63 -50.83 -24.54
CA LEU A 11 30.24 -49.48 -24.08
C LEU A 11 28.87 -49.43 -23.39
N THR A 12 28.06 -50.49 -23.48
CA THR A 12 26.78 -50.60 -22.76
C THR A 12 26.85 -51.43 -21.48
N ILE A 13 28.01 -52.01 -21.14
CA ILE A 13 28.17 -52.90 -19.97
C ILE A 13 29.10 -52.30 -18.88
N THR A 14 29.59 -51.06 -19.05
CA THR A 14 30.46 -50.41 -18.04
C THR A 14 29.90 -49.12 -17.42
N PHE A 15 28.59 -48.89 -17.54
CA PHE A 15 27.89 -47.81 -16.81
C PHE A 15 26.87 -48.33 -15.80
N ASP A 16 27.11 -49.50 -15.21
CA ASP A 16 26.51 -49.87 -13.92
C ASP A 16 27.57 -49.67 -12.83
N PHE A 17 27.77 -48.41 -12.44
CA PHE A 17 28.24 -48.16 -11.07
C PHE A 17 27.15 -48.71 -10.17
N ALA A 18 27.42 -49.88 -9.59
CA ALA A 18 26.64 -50.48 -8.54
C ALA A 18 26.55 -49.52 -7.35
N PHE A 19 25.57 -48.61 -7.38
CA PHE A 19 24.87 -48.25 -6.16
C PHE A 19 24.25 -49.56 -5.68
N ALA A 20 24.68 -50.06 -4.53
CA ALA A 20 24.02 -51.18 -3.88
C ALA A 20 22.52 -50.85 -3.81
N SER A 21 21.72 -51.48 -4.67
CA SER A 21 20.29 -51.25 -4.73
C SER A 21 19.70 -51.76 -3.43
N ASN A 22 19.15 -50.86 -2.63
CA ASN A 22 18.54 -51.24 -1.38
C ASN A 22 17.20 -51.93 -1.71
N PRO A 23 17.05 -53.25 -1.50
CA PRO A 23 15.87 -53.99 -1.92
C PRO A 23 14.59 -53.45 -1.26
N TYR A 24 14.73 -52.84 -0.08
CA TYR A 24 13.64 -52.17 0.62
C TYR A 24 13.18 -50.90 -0.10
N ILE A 25 14.12 -50.07 -0.57
CA ILE A 25 13.80 -48.85 -1.33
C ILE A 25 13.13 -49.22 -2.66
N ASP A 26 13.65 -50.22 -3.36
CA ASP A 26 13.09 -50.69 -4.65
C ASP A 26 11.72 -51.34 -4.51
N SER A 27 11.49 -52.05 -3.40
CA SER A 27 10.18 -52.62 -3.06
C SER A 27 9.18 -51.50 -2.74
N LEU A 28 9.57 -50.53 -1.92
CA LEU A 28 8.74 -49.41 -1.52
C LEU A 28 8.40 -48.50 -2.73
N ALA A 29 9.36 -48.25 -3.62
CA ALA A 29 9.16 -47.49 -4.85
C ALA A 29 8.18 -48.17 -5.81
N ARG A 30 8.20 -49.51 -5.90
CA ARG A 30 7.24 -50.29 -6.72
C ARG A 30 5.83 -50.31 -6.12
N GLN A 31 5.72 -50.37 -4.79
CA GLN A 31 4.43 -50.46 -4.11
C GLN A 31 3.73 -49.10 -3.89
N LYS A 32 4.44 -47.97 -3.99
CA LYS A 32 3.87 -46.63 -3.71
C LYS A 32 2.58 -46.31 -4.50
N ALA A 33 2.50 -46.77 -5.75
CA ALA A 33 1.36 -46.53 -6.62
C ALA A 33 0.11 -47.32 -6.21
N THR A 34 0.30 -48.51 -5.61
CA THR A 34 -0.78 -49.43 -5.25
C THR A 34 -1.36 -49.19 -3.86
N ILE A 35 -0.75 -48.32 -3.04
CA ILE A 35 -1.25 -47.96 -1.70
C ILE A 35 -2.52 -47.10 -1.84
N PRO A 36 -3.72 -47.57 -1.46
CA PRO A 36 -4.96 -46.82 -1.63
C PRO A 36 -5.15 -45.71 -0.59
N ASN A 37 -4.49 -45.82 0.57
CA ASN A 37 -4.57 -44.83 1.63
C ASN A 37 -3.55 -43.70 1.40
N ASP A 38 -4.05 -42.50 1.16
CA ASP A 38 -3.21 -41.33 0.88
C ASP A 38 -2.27 -40.94 2.03
N SER A 39 -2.60 -41.22 3.29
CA SER A 39 -1.66 -40.98 4.41
C SER A 39 -0.49 -41.96 4.38
N LEU A 40 -0.77 -43.25 4.14
CA LEU A 40 0.28 -44.26 3.98
C LEU A 40 1.12 -44.02 2.72
N ARG A 41 0.50 -43.51 1.66
CA ARG A 41 1.20 -43.11 0.44
C ARG A 41 2.10 -41.91 0.69
N PHE A 42 1.64 -40.90 1.45
CA PHE A 42 2.47 -39.78 1.87
C PHE A 42 3.69 -40.24 2.68
N ASP A 43 3.48 -41.12 3.67
CA ASP A 43 4.57 -41.68 4.47
C ASP A 43 5.57 -42.49 3.64
N ALA A 44 5.09 -43.25 2.66
CA ALA A 44 5.96 -43.98 1.73
C ALA A 44 6.80 -43.02 0.87
N LEU A 45 6.21 -41.95 0.34
CA LEU A 45 6.92 -40.93 -0.43
C LEU A 45 7.96 -40.20 0.40
N LYS A 46 7.61 -39.82 1.64
CA LYS A 46 8.54 -39.22 2.61
C LYS A 46 9.72 -40.14 2.88
N LYS A 47 9.48 -41.43 3.14
CA LYS A 47 10.54 -42.41 3.39
C LYS A 47 11.46 -42.58 2.18
N LEU A 48 10.90 -42.63 0.97
CA LEU A 48 11.68 -42.68 -0.27
C LEU A 48 12.53 -41.42 -0.42
N ALA A 49 11.95 -40.24 -0.24
CA ALA A 49 12.67 -38.97 -0.35
C ALA A 49 13.84 -38.89 0.64
N ILE A 50 13.60 -39.21 1.92
CA ILE A 50 14.65 -39.27 2.94
C ILE A 50 15.72 -40.32 2.58
N ALA A 51 15.35 -41.47 2.01
CA ALA A 51 16.33 -42.48 1.64
C ALA A 51 17.29 -42.02 0.52
N TYR A 52 16.85 -41.11 -0.35
CA TYR A 52 17.67 -40.49 -1.38
C TYR A 52 18.29 -39.15 -0.97
N SER A 53 18.01 -38.63 0.24
CA SER A 53 18.37 -37.27 0.63
C SER A 53 19.86 -37.00 0.70
N ASP A 54 20.68 -38.03 0.85
CA ASP A 54 22.14 -37.92 0.95
C ASP A 54 22.90 -38.49 -0.25
N SER A 55 22.21 -39.17 -1.17
CA SER A 55 22.82 -39.88 -2.31
C SER A 55 22.37 -39.37 -3.68
N ALA A 56 21.14 -38.89 -3.80
CA ALA A 56 20.56 -38.43 -5.06
C ALA A 56 19.54 -37.32 -4.80
N TYR A 57 20.03 -36.07 -4.65
CA TYR A 57 19.20 -34.91 -4.31
C TYR A 57 18.04 -34.72 -5.29
N ASP A 58 18.26 -34.86 -6.61
CA ASP A 58 17.20 -34.69 -7.60
C ASP A 58 16.09 -35.76 -7.47
N VAL A 59 16.46 -36.99 -7.11
CA VAL A 59 15.50 -38.08 -6.87
C VAL A 59 14.72 -37.82 -5.58
N SER A 60 15.40 -37.36 -4.51
CA SER A 60 14.74 -36.92 -3.28
C SER A 60 13.74 -35.79 -3.53
N ILE A 61 14.16 -34.75 -4.26
CA ILE A 61 13.31 -33.61 -4.65
C ILE A 61 12.10 -34.08 -5.47
N MET A 62 12.28 -35.02 -6.39
CA MET A 62 11.19 -35.60 -7.16
C MET A 62 10.14 -36.27 -6.25
N TYR A 63 10.55 -37.10 -5.29
CA TYR A 63 9.63 -37.73 -4.35
C TYR A 63 8.94 -36.72 -3.43
N TRP A 64 9.66 -35.67 -2.99
CA TRP A 64 9.06 -34.58 -2.23
C TRP A 64 8.03 -33.79 -3.06
N ARG A 65 8.30 -33.51 -4.34
CA ARG A 65 7.32 -32.86 -5.24
C ARG A 65 6.07 -33.73 -5.45
N GLU A 66 6.23 -35.06 -5.53
CA GLU A 66 5.08 -35.98 -5.57
C GLU A 66 4.27 -35.92 -4.26
N ALA A 67 4.95 -35.90 -3.11
CA ALA A 67 4.31 -35.72 -1.80
C ALA A 67 3.59 -34.36 -1.69
N LEU A 68 4.13 -33.31 -2.30
CA LEU A 68 3.52 -31.97 -2.33
C LEU A 68 2.17 -31.99 -3.07
N LEU A 69 2.11 -32.65 -4.23
CA LEU A 69 0.87 -32.79 -5.00
C LEU A 69 -0.22 -33.49 -4.17
N LEU A 70 0.16 -34.55 -3.47
CA LEU A 70 -0.75 -35.28 -2.60
C LEU A 70 -1.24 -34.42 -1.42
N SER A 71 -0.32 -33.69 -0.79
CA SER A 71 -0.62 -32.80 0.34
C SER A 71 -1.56 -31.66 -0.05
N LYS A 72 -1.36 -31.07 -1.25
CA LYS A 72 -2.24 -30.05 -1.84
C LYS A 72 -3.63 -30.61 -2.14
N ARG A 73 -3.74 -31.83 -2.72
CA ARG A 73 -5.04 -32.48 -2.95
C ARG A 73 -5.82 -32.72 -1.66
N LYS A 74 -5.13 -33.01 -0.55
CA LYS A 74 -5.75 -33.17 0.77
C LYS A 74 -6.02 -31.87 1.50
N ASN A 75 -5.53 -30.74 0.98
CA ASN A 75 -5.55 -29.45 1.65
C ASN A 75 -4.99 -29.51 3.09
N ASN A 76 -4.01 -30.40 3.32
CA ASN A 76 -3.40 -30.56 4.63
C ASN A 76 -2.22 -29.59 4.77
N LYS A 77 -2.47 -28.46 5.42
CA LYS A 77 -1.47 -27.38 5.55
C LYS A 77 -0.20 -27.79 6.30
N LEU A 78 -0.30 -28.73 7.25
CA LEU A 78 0.88 -29.24 7.95
C LEU A 78 1.77 -30.00 6.98
N TRP A 79 1.21 -30.97 6.23
CA TRP A 79 1.99 -31.72 5.23
C TRP A 79 2.56 -30.84 4.13
N ILE A 80 1.79 -29.84 3.68
CA ILE A 80 2.28 -28.89 2.68
C ILE A 80 3.48 -28.11 3.24
N GLY A 81 3.41 -27.64 4.49
CA GLY A 81 4.51 -26.99 5.19
C GLY A 81 5.74 -27.90 5.31
N ASP A 82 5.55 -29.13 5.81
CA ASP A 82 6.61 -30.13 5.98
C ASP A 82 7.34 -30.39 4.66
N VAL A 83 6.58 -30.60 3.58
CA VAL A 83 7.18 -30.89 2.26
C VAL A 83 7.94 -29.69 1.71
N HIS A 84 7.40 -28.47 1.82
CA HIS A 84 8.10 -27.26 1.39
C HIS A 84 9.41 -27.06 2.18
N GLN A 85 9.41 -27.27 3.49
CA GLN A 85 10.62 -27.17 4.31
C GLN A 85 11.68 -28.21 3.87
N GLN A 86 11.25 -29.45 3.60
CA GLN A 86 12.16 -30.50 3.13
C GLN A 86 12.69 -30.26 1.72
N LEU A 87 11.87 -29.70 0.82
CA LEU A 87 12.34 -29.24 -0.49
C LEU A 87 13.39 -28.14 -0.33
N GLY A 88 13.14 -27.15 0.53
CA GLY A 88 14.11 -26.10 0.83
C GLY A 88 15.43 -26.66 1.36
N TYR A 89 15.38 -27.63 2.27
CA TYR A 89 16.57 -28.30 2.79
C TYR A 89 17.34 -29.07 1.70
N MET A 90 16.65 -29.76 0.79
CA MET A 90 17.30 -30.46 -0.34
C MET A 90 17.93 -29.51 -1.35
N LEU A 91 17.24 -28.41 -1.68
CA LEU A 91 17.77 -27.38 -2.59
C LEU A 91 18.99 -26.68 -1.98
N HIS A 92 18.97 -26.40 -0.67
CA HIS A 92 20.13 -25.90 0.06
C HIS A 92 21.33 -26.83 -0.06
N ARG A 93 21.12 -28.13 0.16
CA ARG A 93 22.16 -29.17 0.03
C ARG A 93 22.70 -29.30 -1.40
N LYS A 94 21.88 -29.00 -2.41
CA LYS A 94 22.26 -28.95 -3.83
C LYS A 94 23.00 -27.65 -4.20
N GLY A 95 22.94 -26.62 -3.36
CA GLY A 95 23.52 -25.30 -3.61
C GLY A 95 22.56 -24.32 -4.31
N GLU A 96 21.29 -24.68 -4.50
CA GLU A 96 20.25 -23.83 -5.09
C GLU A 96 19.65 -22.92 -4.00
N LEU A 97 20.47 -22.01 -3.47
CA LEU A 97 20.16 -21.23 -2.26
C LEU A 97 18.92 -20.33 -2.39
N SER A 98 18.66 -19.77 -3.58
CA SER A 98 17.49 -18.92 -3.82
C SER A 98 16.19 -19.72 -3.80
N GLU A 99 16.15 -20.82 -4.56
CA GLU A 99 14.99 -21.72 -4.60
C GLU A 99 14.73 -22.34 -3.22
N ALA A 100 15.80 -22.66 -2.48
CA ALA A 100 15.70 -23.11 -1.10
C ALA A 100 14.93 -22.11 -0.22
N LEU A 101 15.22 -20.81 -0.32
CA LEU A 101 14.50 -19.78 0.44
C LEU A 101 13.06 -19.59 -0.03
N GLU A 102 12.75 -19.76 -1.31
CA GLU A 102 11.37 -19.71 -1.82
C GLU A 102 10.51 -20.83 -1.22
N GLU A 103 11.07 -22.04 -1.17
CA GLU A 103 10.45 -23.20 -0.53
C GLU A 103 10.29 -22.97 0.99
N MET A 104 11.31 -22.42 1.67
CA MET A 104 11.21 -22.07 3.09
C MET A 104 10.12 -21.01 3.37
N ASN A 105 10.01 -19.97 2.55
CA ASN A 105 8.95 -18.96 2.69
C ASN A 105 7.56 -19.57 2.46
N SER A 106 7.45 -20.52 1.52
CA SER A 106 6.21 -21.27 1.31
C SER A 106 5.84 -22.07 2.55
N ALA A 107 6.79 -22.82 3.14
CA ALA A 107 6.59 -23.55 4.38
C ALA A 107 6.14 -22.63 5.53
N LEU A 108 6.83 -21.49 5.70
CA LEU A 108 6.54 -20.48 6.71
C LEU A 108 5.08 -20.00 6.63
N SER A 109 4.60 -19.68 5.42
CA SER A 109 3.22 -19.20 5.22
C SER A 109 2.16 -20.22 5.68
N HIS A 110 2.42 -21.51 5.45
CA HIS A 110 1.53 -22.59 5.85
C HIS A 110 1.54 -22.79 7.37
N TYR A 111 2.73 -22.86 7.98
CA TYR A 111 2.86 -23.00 9.44
C TYR A 111 2.30 -21.80 10.20
N MET A 112 2.49 -20.57 9.71
CA MET A 112 1.86 -19.36 10.27
C MET A 112 0.33 -19.46 10.26
N SER A 113 -0.26 -19.97 9.17
CA SER A 113 -1.72 -20.08 9.05
C SER A 113 -2.35 -21.10 10.01
N ILE A 114 -1.57 -22.06 10.50
CA ILE A 114 -2.00 -23.05 11.52
C ILE A 114 -1.41 -22.76 12.91
N LYS A 115 -0.67 -21.65 13.06
CA LYS A 115 0.00 -21.23 14.30
C LYS A 115 0.91 -22.31 14.91
N ASN A 116 1.58 -23.09 14.07
CA ASN A 116 2.57 -24.08 14.53
C ASN A 116 3.90 -23.37 14.85
N TYR A 117 4.05 -22.90 16.08
CA TYR A 117 5.20 -22.09 16.49
C TYR A 117 6.54 -22.83 16.46
N VAL A 118 6.55 -24.16 16.73
CA VAL A 118 7.77 -24.97 16.60
C VAL A 118 8.25 -24.96 15.17
N SER A 119 7.40 -25.31 14.20
CA SER A 119 7.80 -25.39 12.80
C SER A 119 8.08 -24.01 12.19
N ILE A 120 7.42 -22.93 12.64
CA ILE A 120 7.79 -21.56 12.27
C ILE A 120 9.23 -21.25 12.69
N ALA A 121 9.59 -21.59 13.93
CA ALA A 121 10.93 -21.36 14.45
C ALA A 121 11.99 -22.22 13.73
N GLU A 122 11.69 -23.48 13.45
CA GLU A 122 12.55 -24.38 12.68
C GLU A 122 12.81 -23.84 11.28
N VAL A 123 11.77 -23.35 10.57
CA VAL A 123 11.95 -22.75 9.24
C VAL A 123 12.84 -21.51 9.30
N TYR A 124 12.66 -20.62 10.29
CA TYR A 124 13.58 -19.49 10.46
C TYR A 124 15.01 -19.97 10.75
N ASN A 125 15.19 -20.99 11.58
CA ASN A 125 16.51 -21.55 11.83
C ASN A 125 17.14 -22.14 10.55
N ASP A 126 16.36 -22.84 9.72
CA ASP A 126 16.83 -23.39 8.44
C ASP A 126 17.16 -22.29 7.43
N MET A 127 16.35 -21.23 7.35
CA MET A 127 16.67 -20.02 6.56
C MET A 127 17.97 -19.36 7.05
N GLY A 128 18.19 -19.33 8.36
CA GLY A 128 19.45 -18.86 8.94
C GLY A 128 20.65 -19.70 8.49
N LEU A 129 20.49 -21.02 8.40
CA LEU A 129 21.54 -21.92 7.89
C LEU A 129 21.80 -21.69 6.41
N ILE A 130 20.75 -21.46 5.60
CA ILE A 130 20.87 -21.13 4.18
C ILE A 130 21.63 -19.81 4.01
N TYR A 131 21.24 -18.76 4.75
CA TYR A 131 21.93 -17.48 4.69
C TYR A 131 23.38 -17.54 5.17
N LYS A 132 23.67 -18.35 6.20
CA LYS A 132 25.04 -18.64 6.63
C LYS A 132 25.86 -19.28 5.51
N SER A 133 25.32 -20.31 4.85
CA SER A 133 25.97 -20.94 3.70
C SER A 133 26.17 -19.99 2.52
N TRP A 134 25.34 -18.95 2.43
CA TRP A 134 25.43 -17.89 1.43
C TRP A 134 26.32 -16.70 1.86
N GLY A 135 27.02 -16.79 3.01
CA GLY A 135 27.84 -15.70 3.54
C GLY A 135 27.07 -14.49 4.09
N LYS A 136 25.74 -14.53 4.15
CA LYS A 136 24.88 -13.42 4.64
C LYS A 136 24.68 -13.50 6.14
N TYR A 137 25.75 -13.24 6.87
CA TYR A 137 25.78 -13.36 8.33
C TYR A 137 24.74 -12.50 9.05
N ASP A 138 24.50 -11.27 8.60
CA ASP A 138 23.47 -10.39 9.22
C ASP A 138 22.06 -10.96 9.08
N LYS A 139 21.72 -11.49 7.90
CA LYS A 139 20.41 -12.13 7.67
C LYS A 139 20.29 -13.46 8.41
N ALA A 140 21.40 -14.20 8.53
CA ALA A 140 21.42 -15.41 9.33
C ALA A 140 21.14 -15.09 10.81
N LEU A 141 21.77 -14.05 11.37
CA LEU A 141 21.50 -13.55 12.71
C LEU A 141 20.03 -13.14 12.89
N GLU A 142 19.48 -12.35 11.96
CA GLU A 142 18.08 -11.94 12.00
C GLU A 142 17.14 -13.15 12.04
N CYS A 143 17.40 -14.17 11.21
CA CYS A 143 16.60 -15.40 11.18
C CYS A 143 16.68 -16.17 12.51
N TYR A 144 17.88 -16.38 13.06
CA TYR A 144 18.03 -17.08 14.35
C TYR A 144 17.41 -16.30 15.51
N GLN A 145 17.57 -14.97 15.53
CA GLN A 145 16.95 -14.09 16.52
C GLN A 145 15.42 -14.10 16.41
N THR A 146 14.89 -14.21 15.19
CA THR A 146 13.43 -14.35 14.96
C THR A 146 12.93 -15.73 15.39
N ALA A 147 13.73 -16.79 15.25
CA ALA A 147 13.36 -18.14 15.66
C ALA A 147 13.19 -18.28 17.20
N ILE A 148 14.05 -17.63 17.99
CA ILE A 148 14.09 -17.79 19.46
C ILE A 148 12.73 -17.49 20.13
N PRO A 149 12.06 -16.33 19.91
CA PRO A 149 10.75 -16.06 20.50
C PRO A 149 9.66 -17.06 20.10
N HIS A 150 9.76 -17.67 18.91
CA HIS A 150 8.83 -18.70 18.47
C HIS A 150 9.07 -20.03 19.19
N PHE A 151 10.33 -20.42 19.39
CA PHE A 151 10.68 -21.57 20.23
C PHE A 151 10.26 -21.38 21.68
N GLU A 152 10.49 -20.20 22.26
CA GLU A 152 10.06 -19.87 23.63
C GLU A 152 8.54 -19.92 23.77
N LYS A 153 7.80 -19.38 22.79
CA LYS A 153 6.33 -19.46 22.78
C LYS A 153 5.80 -20.90 22.71
N ALA A 154 6.57 -21.82 22.14
CA ALA A 154 6.25 -23.24 22.09
C ALA A 154 6.80 -24.05 23.28
N ASP A 155 7.45 -23.40 24.25
CA ASP A 155 8.24 -24.02 25.33
C ASP A 155 9.29 -25.04 24.83
N PHE A 156 9.78 -24.85 23.59
CA PHE A 156 10.78 -25.72 22.99
C PHE A 156 12.20 -25.18 23.21
N LYS A 157 12.66 -25.27 24.47
CA LYS A 157 13.96 -24.72 24.91
C LYS A 157 15.16 -25.28 24.16
N GLU A 158 15.09 -26.51 23.69
CA GLU A 158 16.12 -27.12 22.85
C GLU A 158 16.31 -26.34 21.54
N GLY A 159 15.22 -25.94 20.90
CA GLY A 159 15.27 -25.12 19.69
C GLY A 159 15.91 -23.76 19.94
N SER A 160 15.56 -23.08 21.04
CA SER A 160 16.19 -21.81 21.43
C SER A 160 17.70 -21.97 21.64
N ALA A 161 18.14 -23.04 22.32
CA ALA A 161 19.55 -23.33 22.53
C ALA A 161 20.28 -23.61 21.21
N MET A 162 19.66 -24.35 20.28
CA MET A 162 20.24 -24.60 18.95
C MET A 162 20.40 -23.30 18.14
N ALA A 163 19.39 -22.43 18.14
CA ALA A 163 19.46 -21.12 17.49
C ALA A 163 20.58 -20.26 18.09
N ALA A 164 20.72 -20.24 19.41
CA ALA A 164 21.82 -19.56 20.11
C ALA A 164 23.21 -20.11 19.71
N ASN A 165 23.36 -21.44 19.60
CA ASN A 165 24.60 -22.04 19.09
C ASN A 165 24.87 -21.66 17.63
N ASN A 166 23.84 -21.50 16.81
CA ASN A 166 24.01 -21.04 15.43
C ASN A 166 24.40 -19.55 15.36
N ILE A 167 23.88 -18.71 16.26
CA ILE A 167 24.35 -17.33 16.45
C ILE A 167 25.84 -17.31 16.84
N GLY A 168 26.25 -18.16 17.78
CA GLY A 168 27.66 -18.32 18.15
C GLY A 168 28.55 -18.67 16.96
N GLN A 169 28.09 -19.55 16.06
CA GLN A 169 28.81 -19.85 14.81
C GLN A 169 28.92 -18.62 13.90
N ILE A 170 27.88 -17.77 13.82
CA ILE A 170 27.97 -16.55 13.03
C ILE A 170 29.05 -15.61 13.59
N TYR A 171 29.06 -15.39 14.91
CA TYR A 171 30.12 -14.57 15.53
C TYR A 171 31.51 -15.16 15.35
N TYR A 172 31.63 -16.49 15.34
CA TYR A 172 32.89 -17.17 15.01
C TYR A 172 33.35 -16.83 13.57
N TYR A 173 32.46 -16.89 12.58
CA TYR A 173 32.78 -16.53 11.19
C TYR A 173 33.03 -15.03 10.99
N GLN A 174 32.48 -14.18 11.86
CA GLN A 174 32.77 -12.74 11.91
C GLN A 174 34.03 -12.43 12.73
N GLU A 175 34.77 -13.44 13.18
CA GLU A 175 35.98 -13.34 13.99
C GLU A 175 35.79 -12.68 15.37
N ASP A 176 34.54 -12.50 15.82
CA ASP A 176 34.20 -12.11 17.19
C ASP A 176 34.18 -13.35 18.10
N TYR A 177 35.37 -13.92 18.29
CA TYR A 177 35.56 -15.15 19.07
C TYR A 177 35.09 -15.05 20.52
N PRO A 178 35.31 -13.94 21.26
CA PRO A 178 34.78 -13.80 22.63
C PRO A 178 33.26 -13.93 22.69
N LYS A 179 32.55 -13.29 21.75
CA LYS A 179 31.09 -13.38 21.68
C LYS A 179 30.62 -14.75 21.22
N ALA A 180 31.32 -15.38 20.28
CA ALA A 180 31.05 -16.77 19.91
C ALA A 180 31.14 -17.71 21.12
N ILE A 181 32.17 -17.55 21.95
CA ILE A 181 32.38 -18.34 23.18
C ILE A 181 31.23 -18.14 24.18
N GLU A 182 30.69 -16.93 24.34
CA GLU A 182 29.52 -16.66 25.19
C GLU A 182 28.33 -17.54 24.77
N TYR A 183 27.93 -17.46 23.50
CA TYR A 183 26.82 -18.26 22.96
C TYR A 183 27.07 -19.76 23.01
N PHE A 184 28.29 -20.21 22.72
CA PHE A 184 28.64 -21.63 22.84
C PHE A 184 28.63 -22.11 24.29
N THR A 185 28.98 -21.25 25.25
CA THR A 185 28.95 -21.55 26.68
C THR A 185 27.52 -21.68 27.20
N ASP A 186 26.61 -20.79 26.77
CA ASP A 186 25.20 -20.91 27.11
C ASP A 186 24.59 -22.21 26.57
N TYR A 187 24.90 -22.54 25.32
CA TYR A 187 24.51 -23.81 24.71
C TYR A 187 25.10 -25.02 25.45
N LEU A 188 26.36 -24.95 25.86
CA LEU A 188 27.03 -25.96 26.67
C LEU A 188 26.29 -26.18 28.00
N VAL A 189 26.05 -25.10 28.76
CA VAL A 189 25.40 -25.15 30.08
C VAL A 189 23.99 -25.73 29.98
N PHE A 190 23.22 -25.33 28.95
CA PHE A 190 21.90 -25.89 28.68
C PHE A 190 21.98 -27.41 28.46
N ASN A 191 22.85 -27.88 27.56
CA ASN A 191 22.94 -29.30 27.22
C ASN A 191 23.55 -30.16 28.32
N GLN A 192 24.41 -29.60 29.18
CA GLN A 192 24.87 -30.27 30.40
C GLN A 192 23.71 -30.53 31.35
N LYS A 193 22.88 -29.51 31.63
CA LYS A 193 21.69 -29.66 32.48
C LYS A 193 20.67 -30.64 31.89
N ALA A 194 20.54 -30.67 30.56
CA ALA A 194 19.65 -31.57 29.84
C ALA A 194 20.21 -32.99 29.65
N GLY A 195 21.43 -33.30 30.10
CA GLY A 195 22.04 -34.63 29.93
C GLY A 195 22.38 -34.99 28.48
N ARG A 196 22.49 -34.01 27.58
CA ARG A 196 22.72 -34.23 26.14
C ARG A 196 24.21 -34.28 25.82
N HIS A 197 24.86 -35.36 26.24
CA HIS A 197 26.33 -35.50 26.16
C HIS A 197 26.93 -35.31 24.76
N ARG A 198 26.23 -35.72 23.70
CA ARG A 198 26.66 -35.47 22.31
C ARG A 198 26.72 -33.97 21.98
N ALA A 199 25.71 -33.21 22.40
CA ALA A 199 25.66 -31.76 22.19
C ALA A 199 26.70 -31.03 23.04
N VAL A 200 26.95 -31.51 24.26
CA VAL A 200 28.03 -31.03 25.14
C VAL A 200 29.40 -31.19 24.47
N ALA A 201 29.69 -32.35 23.87
CA ALA A 201 30.92 -32.58 23.13
C ALA A 201 31.07 -31.62 21.93
N GLY A 202 29.99 -31.38 21.19
CA GLY A 202 29.96 -30.40 20.11
C GLY A 202 30.24 -28.96 20.59
N ALA A 203 29.66 -28.57 21.73
CA ALA A 203 29.88 -27.25 22.31
C ALA A 203 31.35 -27.07 22.75
N TYR A 204 31.95 -28.08 23.39
CA TYR A 204 33.37 -28.06 23.72
C TYR A 204 34.26 -27.94 22.49
N ASN A 205 33.94 -28.63 21.39
CA ASN A 205 34.66 -28.47 20.13
C ASN A 205 34.58 -27.03 19.61
N ASN A 206 33.40 -26.42 19.60
CA ASN A 206 33.22 -25.05 19.10
C ASN A 206 33.98 -24.01 19.95
N ILE A 207 33.93 -24.17 21.29
CA ILE A 207 34.69 -23.32 22.22
C ILE A 207 36.20 -23.50 22.01
N ALA A 208 36.66 -24.74 21.83
CA ALA A 208 38.06 -25.02 21.55
C ALA A 208 38.54 -24.38 20.25
N SER A 209 37.73 -24.45 19.18
CA SER A 209 38.05 -23.80 17.91
C SER A 209 38.14 -22.28 18.06
N ALA A 210 37.24 -21.64 18.82
CA ALA A 210 37.32 -20.21 19.09
C ALA A 210 38.60 -19.83 19.86
N TYR A 211 38.99 -20.60 20.89
CA TYR A 211 40.27 -20.38 21.57
C TYR A 211 41.49 -20.63 20.68
N MET A 212 41.39 -21.59 19.75
CA MET A 212 42.45 -21.90 18.79
C MET A 212 42.72 -20.71 17.85
N GLU A 213 41.67 -20.03 17.37
CA GLU A 213 41.83 -18.83 16.54
C GLU A 213 42.33 -17.62 17.33
N MET A 214 41.98 -17.52 18.61
CA MET A 214 42.58 -16.55 19.54
C MET A 214 44.02 -16.89 19.96
N GLN A 215 44.64 -17.92 19.38
CA GLN A 215 45.99 -18.43 19.72
C GLN A 215 46.14 -18.87 21.19
N ASN A 216 45.04 -19.10 21.91
CA ASN A 216 45.06 -19.70 23.25
C ASN A 216 45.07 -21.23 23.15
N LEU A 217 46.20 -21.75 22.68
CA LEU A 217 46.35 -23.16 22.30
C LEU A 217 46.28 -24.13 23.50
N ASP A 218 46.44 -23.66 24.73
CA ASP A 218 46.32 -24.51 25.92
C ASP A 218 44.86 -24.69 26.35
N LEU A 219 44.06 -23.63 26.36
CA LEU A 219 42.62 -23.76 26.58
C LEU A 219 41.94 -24.53 25.44
N ALA A 220 42.33 -24.27 24.19
CA ALA A 220 41.83 -25.03 23.06
C ALA A 220 42.07 -26.54 23.22
N LEU A 221 43.28 -26.93 23.68
CA LEU A 221 43.62 -28.33 23.90
C LEU A 221 42.78 -28.96 25.03
N ASP A 222 42.60 -28.28 26.16
CA ASP A 222 41.75 -28.76 27.26
C ASP A 222 40.32 -29.02 26.77
N TYR A 223 39.71 -28.06 26.07
CA TYR A 223 38.36 -28.22 25.54
C TYR A 223 38.26 -29.32 24.46
N TYR A 224 39.22 -29.44 23.54
CA TYR A 224 39.25 -30.55 22.58
C TYR A 224 39.38 -31.91 23.27
N GLN A 225 40.19 -32.03 24.32
CA GLN A 225 40.33 -33.27 25.09
C GLN A 225 39.04 -33.65 25.83
N ARG A 226 38.33 -32.66 26.39
CA ARG A 226 37.00 -32.88 27.00
C ARG A 226 35.98 -33.36 25.98
N ALA A 227 35.96 -32.75 24.80
CA ALA A 227 35.11 -33.18 23.69
C ALA A 227 35.45 -34.61 23.24
N LEU A 228 36.75 -34.93 23.15
CA LEU A 228 37.25 -36.22 22.69
C LEU A 228 36.84 -37.34 23.64
N LYS A 229 37.03 -37.13 24.95
CA LYS A 229 36.60 -38.06 25.98
C LYS A 229 35.10 -38.36 25.92
N LEU A 230 34.27 -37.33 25.66
CA LEU A 230 32.83 -37.53 25.53
C LEU A 230 32.47 -38.29 24.26
N TYR A 231 32.98 -37.91 23.09
CA TYR A 231 32.69 -38.66 21.86
C TYR A 231 33.20 -40.10 21.90
N ASP A 232 34.34 -40.35 22.55
CA ASP A 232 34.87 -41.69 22.81
C ASP A 232 33.91 -42.51 23.69
N SER A 233 33.46 -41.95 24.83
CA SER A 233 32.49 -42.61 25.71
C SER A 233 31.15 -42.92 25.04
N LEU A 234 30.79 -42.18 23.98
CA LEU A 234 29.57 -42.34 23.21
C LEU A 234 29.78 -43.19 21.94
N ASN A 235 31.00 -43.66 21.67
CA ASN A 235 31.38 -44.37 20.45
C ASN A 235 31.05 -43.61 19.15
N ILE A 236 31.17 -42.28 19.14
CA ILE A 236 30.88 -41.44 17.98
C ILE A 236 32.15 -41.29 17.12
N ALA A 237 32.43 -42.31 16.29
CA ALA A 237 33.66 -42.42 15.51
C ALA A 237 33.98 -41.18 14.66
N LEU A 238 32.99 -40.58 14.00
CA LEU A 238 33.21 -39.37 13.19
C LEU A 238 33.65 -38.17 14.05
N GLY A 239 33.06 -38.01 15.24
CA GLY A 239 33.44 -36.93 16.16
C GLY A 239 34.84 -37.11 16.72
N ILE A 240 35.23 -38.35 17.02
CA ILE A 240 36.59 -38.71 17.45
C ILE A 240 37.60 -38.38 16.34
N ALA A 241 37.30 -38.76 15.09
CA ALA A 241 38.19 -38.49 13.97
C ALA A 241 38.40 -36.99 13.73
N ILE A 242 37.31 -36.20 13.74
CA ILE A 242 37.37 -34.74 13.59
C ILE A 242 38.22 -34.11 14.71
N LEU A 243 38.03 -34.54 15.96
CA LEU A 243 38.81 -34.00 17.07
C LEU A 243 40.29 -34.39 17.02
N ASN A 244 40.62 -35.59 16.52
CA ASN A 244 42.02 -35.94 16.30
C ASN A 244 42.64 -35.01 15.25
N ASP A 245 41.94 -34.70 14.15
CA ASP A 245 42.45 -33.76 13.15
C ASP A 245 42.63 -32.34 13.73
N ASN A 246 41.63 -31.83 14.48
CA ASN A 246 41.71 -30.51 15.13
C ASN A 246 42.84 -30.42 16.16
N ILE A 247 43.08 -31.49 16.94
CA ILE A 247 44.21 -31.56 17.87
C ILE A 247 45.54 -31.63 17.09
N GLY A 248 45.57 -32.33 15.95
CA GLY A 248 46.73 -32.34 15.06
C GLY A 248 47.08 -30.93 14.57
N GLU A 249 46.09 -30.19 14.10
CA GLU A 249 46.25 -28.79 13.66
C GLU A 249 46.74 -27.90 14.82
N LEU A 250 46.20 -28.08 16.02
CA LEU A 250 46.68 -27.38 17.21
C LEU A 250 48.17 -27.65 17.48
N TYR A 251 48.63 -28.90 17.35
CA TYR A 251 50.06 -29.22 17.48
C TYR A 251 50.91 -28.66 16.33
N SER A 252 50.38 -28.61 15.11
CA SER A 252 51.01 -27.92 13.97
C SER A 252 51.22 -26.42 14.28
N ARG A 253 50.22 -25.73 14.83
CA ARG A 253 50.33 -24.33 15.29
C ARG A 253 51.34 -24.15 16.42
N LYS A 254 51.51 -25.16 17.30
CA LYS A 254 52.58 -25.20 18.32
C LYS A 254 53.97 -25.51 17.74
N GLY A 255 54.11 -25.77 16.44
CA GLY A 255 55.36 -26.20 15.80
C GLY A 255 55.79 -27.63 16.13
N LYS A 256 54.88 -28.42 16.74
CA LYS A 256 55.11 -29.80 17.18
C LYS A 256 54.61 -30.79 16.11
N TYR A 257 55.29 -30.78 14.96
CA TYR A 257 54.80 -31.46 13.76
C TYR A 257 54.78 -32.99 13.88
N SER A 258 55.63 -33.59 14.72
CA SER A 258 55.62 -35.05 14.94
C SER A 258 54.38 -35.50 15.69
N GLU A 259 54.00 -34.76 16.73
CA GLU A 259 52.75 -34.96 17.45
C GLU A 259 51.55 -34.69 16.53
N ALA A 260 51.59 -33.61 15.75
CA ALA A 260 50.55 -33.30 14.77
C ALA A 260 50.31 -34.47 13.81
N LEU A 261 51.37 -35.01 13.19
CA LEU A 261 51.28 -36.17 12.31
C LEU A 261 50.65 -37.38 13.01
N SER A 262 51.01 -37.67 14.27
CA SER A 262 50.40 -38.78 15.01
C SER A 262 48.89 -38.63 15.15
N TYR A 263 48.39 -37.41 15.35
CA TYR A 263 46.96 -37.13 15.48
C TYR A 263 46.26 -37.15 14.10
N HIS A 264 46.84 -36.51 13.08
CA HIS A 264 46.28 -36.52 11.73
C HIS A 264 46.21 -37.94 11.14
N PHE A 265 47.22 -38.81 11.35
CA PHE A 265 47.16 -40.20 10.87
C PHE A 265 46.09 -41.03 11.56
N ARG A 266 45.81 -40.78 12.86
CA ARG A 266 44.68 -41.40 13.55
C ARG A 266 43.36 -40.96 12.92
N ALA A 267 43.20 -39.66 12.67
CA ALA A 267 42.02 -39.11 11.99
C ALA A 267 41.85 -39.72 10.59
N LEU A 268 42.91 -39.76 9.78
CA LEU A 268 42.90 -40.31 8.42
C LEU A 268 42.41 -41.76 8.40
N ASN A 269 43.02 -42.64 9.20
CA ASN A 269 42.64 -44.06 9.29
C ASN A 269 41.16 -44.26 9.66
N MET A 270 40.66 -43.45 10.60
CA MET A 270 39.25 -43.48 10.99
C MET A 270 38.33 -42.99 9.86
N LEU A 271 38.69 -41.89 9.19
CA LEU A 271 37.88 -41.31 8.11
C LEU A 271 37.83 -42.21 6.86
N GLU A 272 38.92 -42.91 6.55
CA GLU A 272 38.96 -43.94 5.51
C GLU A 272 37.99 -45.08 5.82
N LYS A 273 38.00 -45.60 7.05
CA LYS A 273 37.04 -46.64 7.50
C LYS A 273 35.59 -46.16 7.46
N LEU A 274 35.37 -44.87 7.68
CA LEU A 274 34.04 -44.23 7.58
C LEU A 274 33.66 -43.87 6.13
N ASN A 275 34.53 -44.13 5.14
CA ASN A 275 34.36 -43.75 3.74
C ASN A 275 34.07 -42.24 3.53
N SER A 276 34.63 -41.38 4.38
CA SER A 276 34.43 -39.93 4.31
C SER A 276 35.46 -39.27 3.38
N LYS A 277 35.37 -39.53 2.06
CA LYS A 277 36.28 -38.94 1.06
C LYS A 277 36.49 -37.42 1.23
N PRO A 278 35.44 -36.60 1.45
CA PRO A 278 35.62 -35.15 1.62
C PRO A 278 36.55 -34.76 2.77
N ARG A 279 36.52 -35.50 3.89
CA ARG A 279 37.35 -35.24 5.06
C ARG A 279 38.74 -35.85 4.93
N VAL A 280 38.85 -37.00 4.27
CA VAL A 280 40.14 -37.63 3.94
C VAL A 280 41.03 -36.63 3.19
N SER A 281 40.48 -35.96 2.16
CA SER A 281 41.18 -34.91 1.42
C SER A 281 41.77 -33.82 2.33
N PHE A 282 40.97 -33.28 3.25
CA PHE A 282 41.38 -32.23 4.18
C PHE A 282 42.52 -32.68 5.11
N VAL A 283 42.38 -33.86 5.74
CA VAL A 283 43.40 -34.40 6.64
C VAL A 283 44.71 -34.69 5.89
N MET A 284 44.65 -35.17 4.65
CA MET A 284 45.84 -35.40 3.83
C MET A 284 46.59 -34.09 3.53
N ASN A 285 45.87 -32.99 3.27
CA ASN A 285 46.50 -31.67 3.13
C ASN A 285 47.22 -31.24 4.43
N ASN A 286 46.61 -31.45 5.60
CA ASN A 286 47.23 -31.13 6.89
C ASN A 286 48.48 -31.98 7.15
N ILE A 287 48.45 -33.27 6.81
CA ILE A 287 49.61 -34.18 6.87
C ILE A 287 50.73 -33.68 5.95
N GLY A 288 50.40 -33.31 4.71
CA GLY A 288 51.34 -32.74 3.76
C GLY A 288 52.01 -31.48 4.30
N TYR A 289 51.23 -30.59 4.92
CA TYR A 289 51.74 -29.36 5.56
C TYR A 289 52.70 -29.66 6.71
N ALA A 290 52.36 -30.61 7.59
CA ALA A 290 53.24 -31.02 8.67
C ALA A 290 54.57 -31.60 8.15
N PHE A 291 54.54 -32.42 7.09
CA PHE A 291 55.78 -32.90 6.44
C PHE A 291 56.58 -31.78 5.77
N TYR A 292 55.91 -30.82 5.12
CA TYR A 292 56.56 -29.66 4.54
C TYR A 292 57.34 -28.87 5.60
N LYS A 293 56.73 -28.64 6.78
CA LYS A 293 57.39 -27.95 7.89
C LYS A 293 58.54 -28.75 8.51
N GLN A 294 58.48 -30.08 8.46
CA GLN A 294 59.61 -30.95 8.80
C GLN A 294 60.70 -31.01 7.71
N LYS A 295 60.54 -30.28 6.60
CA LYS A 295 61.41 -30.32 5.40
C LYS A 295 61.47 -31.70 4.74
N ASN A 296 60.48 -32.56 4.99
CA ASN A 296 60.30 -33.82 4.28
C ASN A 296 59.46 -33.57 3.02
N TYR A 297 60.06 -32.88 2.05
CA TYR A 297 59.36 -32.43 0.84
C TYR A 297 58.80 -33.58 -0.01
N PRO A 298 59.47 -34.74 -0.19
CA PRO A 298 58.89 -35.85 -0.95
C PRO A 298 57.55 -36.33 -0.40
N LYS A 299 57.45 -36.54 0.92
CA LYS A 299 56.18 -36.92 1.55
C LYS A 299 55.14 -35.81 1.50
N ALA A 300 55.56 -34.55 1.66
CA ALA A 300 54.65 -33.42 1.54
C ALA A 300 53.98 -33.38 0.16
N ILE A 301 54.78 -33.51 -0.91
CA ILE A 301 54.29 -33.53 -2.30
C ILE A 301 53.34 -34.73 -2.54
N GLU A 302 53.67 -35.91 -2.02
CA GLU A 302 52.82 -37.11 -2.09
C GLU A 302 51.42 -36.82 -1.50
N PHE A 303 51.36 -36.41 -0.24
CA PHE A 303 50.10 -36.15 0.45
C PHE A 303 49.29 -34.99 -0.17
N PHE A 304 49.95 -33.91 -0.59
CA PHE A 304 49.27 -32.82 -1.29
C PHE A 304 48.71 -33.28 -2.65
N THR A 305 49.42 -34.13 -3.38
CA THR A 305 48.98 -34.62 -4.69
C THR A 305 47.79 -35.56 -4.56
N ASP A 306 47.83 -36.49 -3.60
CA ASP A 306 46.72 -37.40 -3.35
C ASP A 306 45.47 -36.66 -2.85
N SER A 307 45.66 -35.69 -1.95
CA SER A 307 44.61 -34.78 -1.49
C SER A 307 44.00 -34.01 -2.66
N ARG A 308 44.83 -33.47 -3.58
CA ARG A 308 44.37 -32.77 -4.79
C ARG A 308 43.46 -33.64 -5.65
N VAL A 309 43.84 -34.90 -5.90
CA VAL A 309 43.03 -35.80 -6.74
C VAL A 309 41.64 -36.00 -6.16
N ILE A 310 41.54 -36.21 -4.84
CA ILE A 310 40.23 -36.36 -4.17
C ILE A 310 39.45 -35.03 -4.21
N ALA A 311 40.13 -33.90 -3.95
CA ALA A 311 39.50 -32.59 -3.97
C ALA A 311 39.00 -32.19 -5.37
N GLU A 312 39.70 -32.56 -6.44
CA GLU A 312 39.27 -32.38 -7.83
C GLU A 312 38.06 -33.26 -8.17
N GLU A 313 38.09 -34.55 -7.79
CA GLU A 313 36.96 -35.49 -7.97
C GLU A 313 35.68 -34.95 -7.32
N LEU A 314 35.82 -34.36 -6.13
CA LEU A 314 34.71 -33.84 -5.32
C LEU A 314 34.39 -32.35 -5.57
N ASN A 315 35.13 -31.68 -6.48
CA ASN A 315 35.00 -30.25 -6.75
C ASN A 315 35.09 -29.36 -5.47
N GLN A 316 36.00 -29.70 -4.56
CA GLN A 316 36.22 -28.98 -3.30
C GLN A 316 37.11 -27.74 -3.50
N LYS A 317 36.56 -26.68 -4.09
CA LYS A 317 37.33 -25.47 -4.44
C LYS A 317 38.11 -24.84 -3.28
N GLU A 318 37.54 -24.77 -2.08
CA GLU A 318 38.23 -24.23 -0.90
C GLU A 318 39.47 -25.05 -0.52
N VAL A 319 39.34 -26.39 -0.52
CA VAL A 319 40.46 -27.27 -0.22
C VAL A 319 41.50 -27.21 -1.33
N LEU A 320 41.07 -27.17 -2.60
CA LEU A 320 41.96 -27.02 -3.76
C LEU A 320 42.79 -25.73 -3.68
N LYS A 321 42.20 -24.61 -3.25
CA LYS A 321 42.90 -23.35 -3.03
C LYS A 321 44.09 -23.56 -2.08
N GLU A 322 43.86 -24.18 -0.92
CA GLU A 322 44.91 -24.44 0.05
C GLU A 322 45.96 -25.43 -0.46
N ILE A 323 45.52 -26.53 -1.10
CA ILE A 323 46.43 -27.53 -1.66
C ILE A 323 47.36 -26.93 -2.71
N TYR A 324 46.83 -26.09 -3.63
CA TYR A 324 47.66 -25.46 -4.65
C TYR A 324 48.65 -24.45 -4.07
N LEU A 325 48.25 -23.70 -3.05
CA LEU A 325 49.17 -22.81 -2.33
C LEU A 325 50.28 -23.63 -1.67
N ASN A 326 49.93 -24.70 -0.96
CA ASN A 326 50.88 -25.57 -0.29
C ASN A 326 51.83 -26.27 -1.27
N LEU A 327 51.32 -26.76 -2.41
CA LEU A 327 52.12 -27.32 -3.51
C LEU A 327 53.12 -26.29 -4.05
N SER A 328 52.68 -25.05 -4.26
CA SER A 328 53.57 -23.98 -4.74
C SER A 328 54.73 -23.71 -3.77
N MET A 329 54.45 -23.70 -2.47
CA MET A 329 55.43 -23.47 -1.40
C MET A 329 56.44 -24.63 -1.29
N VAL A 330 55.98 -25.89 -1.40
CA VAL A 330 56.91 -27.04 -1.34
C VAL A 330 57.76 -27.15 -2.59
N TYR A 331 57.21 -26.86 -3.78
CA TYR A 331 58.00 -26.85 -5.02
C TYR A 331 59.02 -25.72 -5.03
N GLU A 332 58.69 -24.55 -4.50
CA GLU A 332 59.65 -23.46 -4.31
C GLU A 332 60.79 -23.88 -3.37
N ALA A 333 60.46 -24.51 -2.24
CA ALA A 333 61.45 -25.02 -1.30
C ALA A 333 62.36 -26.12 -1.89
N CYS A 334 61.88 -26.82 -2.94
CA CYS A 334 62.67 -27.79 -3.71
C CYS A 334 63.47 -27.16 -4.87
N ASN A 335 63.38 -25.85 -5.10
CA ASN A 335 63.90 -25.15 -6.29
C ASN A 335 63.25 -25.60 -7.61
N SER A 336 62.07 -26.23 -7.56
CA SER A 336 61.26 -26.60 -8.73
C SER A 336 60.39 -25.42 -9.16
N TYR A 337 61.01 -24.31 -9.57
CA TYR A 337 60.32 -23.04 -9.83
C TYR A 337 59.22 -23.13 -10.90
N ALA A 338 59.39 -23.97 -11.93
CA ALA A 338 58.38 -24.17 -12.96
C ALA A 338 57.08 -24.79 -12.39
N GLN A 339 57.21 -25.83 -11.57
CA GLN A 339 56.08 -26.50 -10.91
C GLN A 339 55.45 -25.61 -9.84
N SER A 340 56.28 -24.84 -9.11
CA SER A 340 55.80 -23.85 -8.15
C SER A 340 54.94 -22.78 -8.82
N LEU A 341 55.41 -22.22 -9.95
CA LEU A 341 54.66 -21.23 -10.72
C LEU A 341 53.35 -21.81 -11.27
N GLU A 342 53.35 -23.06 -11.74
CA GLU A 342 52.14 -23.74 -12.22
C GLU A 342 51.12 -23.94 -11.09
N ALA A 343 51.55 -24.47 -9.94
CA ALA A 343 50.70 -24.63 -8.76
C ALA A 343 50.17 -23.27 -8.27
N TYR A 344 51.01 -22.23 -8.28
CA TYR A 344 50.59 -20.88 -7.89
C TYR A 344 49.57 -20.28 -8.86
N LYS A 345 49.70 -20.53 -10.17
CA LYS A 345 48.69 -20.13 -11.17
C LYS A 345 47.36 -20.82 -10.92
N LEU A 346 47.36 -22.12 -10.61
CA LEU A 346 46.15 -22.86 -10.25
C LEU A 346 45.53 -22.32 -8.96
N TYR A 347 46.34 -22.00 -7.95
CA TYR A 347 45.90 -21.32 -6.74
C TYR A 347 45.18 -20.00 -7.08
N VAL A 348 45.78 -19.14 -7.91
CA VAL A 348 45.16 -17.87 -8.33
C VAL A 348 43.86 -18.14 -9.09
N GLN A 349 43.82 -19.09 -10.01
CA GLN A 349 42.60 -19.44 -10.75
C GLN A 349 41.46 -19.91 -9.84
N VAL A 350 41.75 -20.78 -8.88
CA VAL A 350 40.76 -21.26 -7.91
C VAL A 350 40.33 -20.13 -6.99
N LYS A 351 41.28 -19.33 -6.49
CA LYS A 351 41.03 -18.16 -5.65
C LYS A 351 40.14 -17.14 -6.38
N ASP A 352 40.42 -16.82 -7.63
CA ASP A 352 39.62 -15.91 -8.45
C ASP A 352 38.26 -16.52 -8.80
N SER A 353 38.17 -17.85 -9.00
CA SER A 353 36.90 -18.54 -9.12
C SER A 353 36.07 -18.45 -7.83
N LEU A 354 36.70 -18.44 -6.66
CA LEU A 354 36.02 -18.27 -5.37
C LEU A 354 35.57 -16.82 -5.18
N TYR A 355 36.42 -15.83 -5.48
CA TYR A 355 36.05 -14.41 -5.44
C TYR A 355 34.95 -14.05 -6.44
N SER A 356 34.98 -14.59 -7.65
CA SER A 356 33.91 -14.39 -8.63
C SER A 356 32.61 -15.09 -8.20
N LEU A 357 32.71 -16.23 -7.50
CA LEU A 357 31.56 -16.86 -6.84
C LEU A 357 31.00 -15.95 -5.74
N GLU A 358 31.85 -15.43 -4.86
CA GLU A 358 31.50 -14.50 -3.78
C GLU A 358 30.90 -13.20 -4.33
N THR A 359 31.45 -12.68 -5.43
CA THR A 359 30.91 -11.49 -6.13
C THR A 359 29.56 -11.81 -6.75
N LYS A 360 29.38 -12.98 -7.37
CA LYS A 360 28.09 -13.43 -7.92
C LYS A 360 27.07 -13.71 -6.81
N GLU A 361 27.50 -14.25 -5.68
CA GLU A 361 26.69 -14.41 -4.48
C GLU A 361 26.30 -13.05 -3.91
N THR A 362 27.20 -12.08 -3.88
CA THR A 362 26.91 -10.70 -3.49
C THR A 362 25.94 -10.02 -4.45
N LEU A 363 26.09 -10.24 -5.76
CA LEU A 363 25.21 -9.67 -6.78
C LEU A 363 23.80 -10.28 -6.68
N SER A 364 23.69 -11.60 -6.59
CA SER A 364 22.42 -12.29 -6.34
C SER A 364 21.82 -11.91 -4.98
N THR A 365 22.65 -11.56 -4.00
CA THR A 365 22.21 -10.99 -2.73
C THR A 365 21.57 -9.63 -2.90
N LEU A 366 22.21 -8.75 -3.66
CA LEU A 366 21.72 -7.42 -3.95
C LEU A 366 20.43 -7.48 -4.77
N GLU A 367 20.36 -8.36 -5.78
CA GLU A 367 19.15 -8.62 -6.56
C GLU A 367 18.01 -9.12 -5.68
N PHE A 368 18.28 -10.06 -4.79
CA PHE A 368 17.26 -10.56 -3.86
C PHE A 368 16.81 -9.49 -2.86
N GLN A 369 17.72 -8.70 -2.30
CA GLN A 369 17.37 -7.56 -1.43
C GLN A 369 16.48 -6.57 -2.18
N PHE A 370 16.86 -6.23 -3.41
CA PHE A 370 16.05 -5.36 -4.25
C PHE A 370 14.65 -5.95 -4.52
N MET A 371 14.55 -7.25 -4.82
CA MET A 371 13.26 -7.92 -5.02
C MET A 371 12.42 -7.99 -3.73
N ALA A 372 13.05 -8.25 -2.59
CA ALA A 372 12.38 -8.30 -1.29
C ALA A 372 11.86 -6.91 -0.89
N ASP A 373 12.69 -5.87 -1.01
CA ASP A 373 12.33 -4.48 -0.72
C ASP A 373 11.22 -3.99 -1.66
N LYS A 374 11.27 -4.39 -2.93
CA LYS A 374 10.23 -4.09 -3.91
C LYS A 374 8.90 -4.73 -3.49
N LYS A 375 8.89 -6.03 -3.16
CA LYS A 375 7.69 -6.73 -2.67
C LYS A 375 7.16 -6.13 -1.37
N ALA A 376 8.04 -5.73 -0.45
CA ALA A 376 7.65 -5.08 0.80
C ALA A 376 6.94 -3.74 0.56
N ARG A 377 7.49 -2.89 -0.34
CA ARG A 377 6.85 -1.63 -0.75
C ARG A 377 5.50 -1.85 -1.44
N GLU A 378 5.41 -2.85 -2.33
CA GLU A 378 4.14 -3.20 -2.97
C GLU A 378 3.09 -3.63 -1.93
N LEU A 379 3.49 -4.42 -0.94
CA LEU A 379 2.61 -4.83 0.16
C LEU A 379 2.15 -3.66 1.01
N GLU A 380 3.03 -2.70 1.32
CA GLU A 380 2.66 -1.47 2.05
C GLU A 380 1.63 -0.64 1.29
N ILE A 381 1.83 -0.45 -0.01
CA ILE A 381 0.88 0.27 -0.87
C ILE A 381 -0.48 -0.44 -0.86
N VAL A 382 -0.50 -1.78 -0.99
CA VAL A 382 -1.74 -2.56 -0.96
C VAL A 382 -2.43 -2.48 0.41
N LYS A 383 -1.68 -2.58 1.51
CA LYS A 383 -2.21 -2.41 2.87
C LYS A 383 -2.79 -1.02 3.08
N GLY A 384 -2.13 0.03 2.59
CA GLY A 384 -2.61 1.40 2.64
C GLY A 384 -3.94 1.59 1.88
N LYS A 385 -4.04 1.05 0.66
CA LYS A 385 -5.29 1.05 -0.13
C LYS A 385 -6.41 0.29 0.59
N TYR A 386 -6.10 -0.86 1.18
CA TYR A 386 -7.09 -1.65 1.94
C TYR A 386 -7.61 -0.89 3.17
N ALA A 387 -6.72 -0.21 3.90
CA ALA A 387 -7.10 0.63 5.04
C ALA A 387 -7.98 1.81 4.61
N GLN A 388 -7.65 2.49 3.50
CA GLN A 388 -8.49 3.55 2.93
C GLN A 388 -9.87 3.03 2.51
N ASN A 389 -9.94 1.90 1.82
CA ASN A 389 -11.21 1.29 1.41
C ASN A 389 -12.07 0.92 2.62
N ARG A 390 -11.45 0.37 3.68
CA ARG A 390 -12.15 0.07 4.94
C ARG A 390 -12.73 1.34 5.58
N LEU A 391 -11.97 2.43 5.61
CA LEU A 391 -12.45 3.71 6.14
C LEU A 391 -13.62 4.26 5.31
N MET A 392 -13.52 4.21 3.98
CA MET A 392 -14.60 4.65 3.09
C MET A 392 -15.90 3.86 3.34
N VAL A 393 -15.82 2.54 3.49
CA VAL A 393 -17.00 1.70 3.80
C VAL A 393 -17.64 2.10 5.14
N ILE A 394 -16.83 2.38 6.16
CA ILE A 394 -17.34 2.83 7.47
C ILE A 394 -18.04 4.19 7.33
N VAL A 395 -17.43 5.16 6.63
CA VAL A 395 -18.02 6.50 6.43
C VAL A 395 -19.35 6.41 5.67
N VAL A 396 -19.41 5.64 4.58
CA VAL A 396 -20.66 5.44 3.81
C VAL A 396 -21.74 4.77 4.67
N SER A 397 -21.37 3.81 5.52
CA SER A 397 -22.31 3.15 6.43
C SER A 397 -22.90 4.14 7.46
N ILE A 398 -22.07 5.03 8.03
CA ILE A 398 -22.51 6.07 8.97
C ILE A 398 -23.44 7.07 8.27
N LEU A 399 -23.09 7.54 7.07
CA LEU A 399 -23.94 8.44 6.30
C LEU A 399 -25.30 7.80 5.97
N GLY A 400 -25.32 6.51 5.62
CA GLY A 400 -26.55 5.76 5.40
C GLY A 400 -27.46 5.72 6.65
N LEU A 401 -26.87 5.49 7.83
CA LEU A 401 -27.61 5.50 9.10
C LEU A 401 -28.17 6.90 9.43
N ILE A 402 -27.41 7.97 9.17
CA ILE A 402 -27.87 9.35 9.36
C ILE A 402 -29.06 9.65 8.45
N ILE A 403 -29.02 9.26 7.17
CA ILE A 403 -30.12 9.47 6.22
C ILE A 403 -31.39 8.73 6.68
N ILE A 404 -31.26 7.48 7.14
CA ILE A 404 -32.38 6.71 7.68
C ILE A 404 -32.98 7.42 8.90
N PHE A 405 -32.13 7.87 9.83
CA PHE A 405 -32.57 8.58 11.03
C PHE A 405 -33.30 9.88 10.70
N VAL A 406 -32.74 10.70 9.81
CA VAL A 406 -33.37 11.95 9.34
C VAL A 406 -34.70 11.66 8.64
N SER A 407 -34.79 10.60 7.83
CA SER A 407 -36.03 10.20 7.17
C SER A 407 -37.11 9.81 8.18
N ILE A 408 -36.75 9.02 9.20
CA ILE A 408 -37.66 8.66 10.31
C ILE A 408 -38.11 9.92 11.07
N LEU A 409 -37.19 10.84 11.36
CA LEU A 409 -37.50 12.09 12.04
C LEU A 409 -38.45 12.97 11.21
N LEU A 410 -38.22 13.10 9.90
CA LEU A 410 -39.08 13.85 9.00
C LEU A 410 -40.48 13.22 8.90
N ILE A 411 -40.57 11.89 8.81
CA ILE A 411 -41.84 11.16 8.84
C ILE A 411 -42.57 11.43 10.17
N TYR A 412 -41.87 11.35 11.29
CA TYR A 412 -42.43 11.65 12.61
C TYR A 412 -42.95 13.10 12.70
N LEU A 413 -42.15 14.07 12.26
CA LEU A 413 -42.54 15.49 12.24
C LEU A 413 -43.71 15.76 11.31
N PHE A 414 -43.77 15.09 10.15
CA PHE A 414 -44.88 15.17 9.22
C PHE A 414 -46.18 14.67 9.86
N PHE A 415 -46.15 13.51 10.52
CA PHE A 415 -47.32 12.99 11.23
C PHE A 415 -47.74 13.86 12.40
N ARG A 416 -46.79 14.42 13.16
CA ARG A 416 -47.07 15.38 14.24
C ARG A 416 -47.74 16.65 13.71
N LYS A 417 -47.18 17.26 12.66
CA LYS A 417 -47.72 18.49 12.05
C LYS A 417 -49.09 18.25 11.41
N LYS A 418 -49.32 17.07 10.82
CA LYS A 418 -50.66 16.65 10.34
C LYS A 418 -51.68 16.54 11.49
N GLY A 419 -51.26 16.06 12.66
CA GLY A 419 -52.08 16.05 13.87
C GLY A 419 -52.43 17.45 14.37
N GLU A 420 -51.46 18.35 14.42
CA GLU A 420 -51.65 19.76 14.81
C GLU A 420 -52.52 20.53 13.80
N LEU A 421 -52.36 20.30 12.49
CA LEU A 421 -53.21 20.89 11.43
C LEU A 421 -54.66 20.39 11.50
N ALA A 422 -54.89 19.11 11.82
CA ALA A 422 -56.23 18.57 11.98
C ALA A 422 -56.94 19.16 13.21
N ALA A 423 -56.19 19.49 14.26
CA ALA A 423 -56.71 20.21 15.43
C ALA A 423 -56.97 21.69 15.12
N CYS A 424 -56.13 22.31 14.28
CA CYS A 424 -56.28 23.71 13.86
C CYS A 424 -57.42 23.91 12.85
N SER A 425 -57.62 22.99 11.89
CA SER A 425 -58.72 23.05 10.92
C SER A 425 -60.11 22.96 11.58
N LYS A 426 -60.19 22.24 12.71
CA LYS A 426 -61.39 22.14 13.53
C LYS A 426 -61.70 23.46 14.26
N LYS A 427 -60.68 24.24 14.63
CA LYS A 427 -60.81 25.61 15.17
C LYS A 427 -61.06 26.64 14.06
N CYS A 428 -60.40 26.52 12.90
CA CYS A 428 -60.61 27.41 11.76
C CYS A 428 -62.04 27.32 11.20
N ARG A 429 -62.68 26.15 11.15
CA ARG A 429 -64.09 26.03 10.75
C ARG A 429 -65.06 26.80 11.65
N GLN A 430 -64.74 26.94 12.94
CA GLN A 430 -65.53 27.77 13.87
C GLN A 430 -65.32 29.26 13.62
N TYR A 431 -64.14 29.68 13.15
CA TYR A 431 -63.85 31.07 12.76
C TYR A 431 -64.33 31.42 11.35
N GLU A 432 -64.33 30.47 10.40
CA GLU A 432 -64.84 30.63 9.02
C GLU A 432 -66.35 30.96 8.99
N THR A 433 -67.11 30.37 9.92
CA THR A 433 -68.54 30.63 10.06
C THR A 433 -68.82 32.03 10.64
N SER A 434 -67.86 32.62 11.37
CA SER A 434 -67.94 33.98 11.93
C SER A 434 -67.33 35.05 11.03
N LEU A 435 -66.43 34.67 10.10
CA LEU A 435 -65.86 35.58 9.10
C LEU A 435 -66.76 35.73 7.87
N HIS A 436 -67.54 34.70 7.50
CA HIS A 436 -68.46 34.77 6.36
C HIS A 436 -69.61 35.78 6.52
N SER A 437 -69.93 36.25 7.73
CA SER A 437 -70.90 37.34 7.95
C SER A 437 -70.30 38.75 7.93
N VAL A 438 -68.97 38.87 7.76
CA VAL A 438 -68.25 40.17 7.71
C VAL A 438 -67.70 40.46 6.32
N PHE A 439 -67.62 39.46 5.43
CA PHE A 439 -66.98 39.59 4.10
C PHE A 439 -67.95 39.69 2.90
N ASP A 440 -69.26 39.82 3.12
CA ASP A 440 -70.26 40.02 2.04
C ASP A 440 -70.33 41.47 1.51
N SER A 441 -69.45 42.39 1.94
CA SER A 441 -69.50 43.80 1.53
C SER A 441 -68.23 44.37 0.88
N THR A 442 -67.28 43.54 0.46
CA THR A 442 -66.11 44.03 -0.29
C THR A 442 -65.63 42.97 -1.28
N ASN A 443 -65.96 43.18 -2.55
CA ASN A 443 -65.36 42.49 -3.69
C ASN A 443 -63.83 42.53 -3.54
N PHE A 444 -63.23 41.39 -3.24
CA PHE A 444 -61.78 41.24 -3.29
C PHE A 444 -61.39 41.32 -4.76
N LEU A 445 -60.80 42.46 -5.13
CA LEU A 445 -60.22 42.73 -6.44
C LEU A 445 -59.39 41.53 -6.90
N GLU A 446 -59.68 41.04 -8.10
CA GLU A 446 -58.66 40.42 -8.94
C GLU A 446 -57.46 41.37 -9.00
N LEU A 447 -56.32 41.00 -8.43
CA LEU A 447 -55.03 41.62 -8.73
C LEU A 447 -54.61 41.23 -10.17
N ASN A 448 -55.38 41.68 -11.16
CA ASN A 448 -55.04 41.68 -12.58
C ASN A 448 -54.31 43.00 -12.90
N PHE A 449 -53.00 43.04 -12.70
CA PHE A 449 -52.16 44.25 -12.84
C PHE A 449 -51.33 44.30 -14.13
N PHE A 450 -51.94 44.20 -15.31
CA PHE A 450 -51.24 44.52 -16.58
C PHE A 450 -52.24 45.06 -17.61
N ARG A 451 -52.32 46.38 -17.79
CA ARG A 451 -53.16 46.97 -18.85
C ARG A 451 -52.47 47.96 -19.80
N HIS A 452 -51.20 48.30 -19.61
CA HIS A 452 -50.50 49.24 -20.51
C HIS A 452 -49.16 48.75 -21.07
N PHE A 453 -48.71 47.55 -20.71
CA PHE A 453 -47.64 46.89 -21.45
C PHE A 453 -48.22 45.74 -22.26
N SER A 454 -48.24 45.90 -23.57
CA SER A 454 -48.43 44.78 -24.49
C SER A 454 -47.19 43.88 -24.43
N ASN A 455 -47.24 42.86 -23.56
CA ASN A 455 -46.26 41.80 -23.32
C ASN A 455 -45.14 42.13 -22.31
N PHE A 456 -45.48 42.04 -21.02
CA PHE A 456 -44.49 41.80 -19.96
C PHE A 456 -44.28 40.30 -19.78
N THR A 457 -43.03 39.85 -19.77
CA THR A 457 -42.69 38.45 -19.48
C THR A 457 -41.73 38.40 -18.31
N ILE A 458 -42.09 37.61 -17.28
CA ILE A 458 -41.24 37.39 -16.11
C ILE A 458 -40.61 36.00 -16.20
N ILE A 459 -39.31 35.93 -15.94
CA ILE A 459 -38.47 34.74 -16.14
C ILE A 459 -37.63 34.49 -14.87
N PRO A 460 -37.82 33.37 -14.14
CA PRO A 460 -38.70 32.24 -14.45
C PRO A 460 -40.19 32.54 -14.17
N GLU A 461 -41.09 31.86 -14.90
CA GLU A 461 -42.55 32.04 -14.76
C GLU A 461 -43.08 31.59 -13.38
N ASN A 462 -42.43 30.63 -12.73
CA ASN A 462 -42.79 30.13 -11.40
C ASN A 462 -41.85 30.70 -10.33
N ILE A 463 -42.24 31.84 -9.78
CA ILE A 463 -41.50 32.50 -8.70
C ILE A 463 -42.03 31.98 -7.36
N ASP A 464 -41.14 31.55 -6.45
CA ASP A 464 -41.57 31.25 -5.08
C ASP A 464 -41.97 32.58 -4.40
N PRO A 465 -43.22 32.76 -3.98
CA PRO A 465 -43.68 34.02 -3.38
C PRO A 465 -42.99 34.35 -2.06
N ARG A 466 -42.22 33.41 -1.48
CA ARG A 466 -41.43 33.59 -0.25
C ARG A 466 -40.00 34.08 -0.49
N LEU A 467 -39.63 34.37 -1.74
CA LEU A 467 -38.32 34.95 -2.03
C LEU A 467 -38.18 36.33 -1.35
N PRO A 468 -36.97 36.68 -0.88
CA PRO A 468 -36.74 37.89 -0.11
C PRO A 468 -36.58 39.14 -1.00
N PHE A 469 -37.27 39.15 -2.15
CA PHE A 469 -37.45 40.30 -3.01
C PHE A 469 -38.84 40.20 -3.66
N PHE A 470 -39.48 41.33 -3.94
CA PHE A 470 -40.77 41.35 -4.62
C PHE A 470 -40.85 42.47 -5.64
N LEU A 471 -41.59 42.19 -6.73
CA LEU A 471 -41.91 43.15 -7.78
C LEU A 471 -43.36 43.59 -7.64
N ILE A 472 -43.58 44.90 -7.67
CA ILE A 472 -44.92 45.49 -7.64
C ILE A 472 -45.07 46.34 -8.91
N SER A 473 -46.16 46.13 -9.64
CA SER A 473 -46.54 46.97 -10.77
C SER A 473 -47.82 47.75 -10.46
N ALA A 474 -47.87 49.00 -10.92
CA ALA A 474 -49.07 49.82 -10.83
C ALA A 474 -49.13 50.83 -11.97
N SER A 475 -50.34 51.17 -12.42
CA SER A 475 -50.57 52.12 -13.52
C SER A 475 -51.60 53.17 -13.13
N LYS A 476 -51.34 54.45 -13.46
CA LYS A 476 -52.30 55.56 -13.33
C LYS A 476 -51.94 56.68 -14.31
N ASN A 477 -52.95 57.28 -14.95
CA ASN A 477 -52.83 58.47 -15.81
C ASN A 477 -51.60 58.41 -16.74
N ASP A 478 -51.57 57.38 -17.59
CA ASP A 478 -50.54 57.15 -18.61
C ASP A 478 -49.13 56.87 -18.08
N VAL A 479 -48.97 56.67 -16.77
CA VAL A 479 -47.73 56.21 -16.17
C VAL A 479 -47.88 54.79 -15.65
N THR A 480 -46.90 53.94 -15.95
CA THR A 480 -46.75 52.63 -15.33
C THR A 480 -45.46 52.52 -14.55
N ILE A 481 -45.53 51.95 -13.36
CA ILE A 481 -44.42 51.80 -12.42
C ILE A 481 -44.12 50.32 -12.24
N LEU A 482 -42.83 49.99 -12.25
CA LEU A 482 -42.27 48.73 -11.77
C LEU A 482 -41.36 49.05 -10.59
N LEU A 483 -41.69 48.48 -9.43
CA LEU A 483 -40.94 48.65 -8.19
C LEU A 483 -40.34 47.31 -7.77
N GLU A 484 -39.03 47.28 -7.57
CA GLU A 484 -38.29 46.17 -6.97
C GLU A 484 -37.85 46.55 -5.56
N VAL A 485 -38.17 45.70 -4.58
CA VAL A 485 -37.64 45.79 -3.22
C VAL A 485 -36.92 44.49 -2.89
N CYS A 486 -35.64 44.57 -2.52
CA CYS A 486 -34.82 43.42 -2.17
C CYS A 486 -34.30 43.55 -0.73
N HIS A 487 -34.45 42.49 0.08
CA HIS A 487 -34.18 42.50 1.51
C HIS A 487 -33.46 41.20 1.97
N PRO A 488 -32.83 41.16 3.17
CA PRO A 488 -32.26 39.91 3.71
C PRO A 488 -33.33 38.91 4.22
N LYS A 489 -32.94 37.63 4.32
CA LYS A 489 -33.81 36.45 4.47
C LYS A 489 -34.62 36.34 5.79
N ASP A 490 -34.26 37.10 6.82
CA ASP A 490 -34.79 36.94 8.19
C ASP A 490 -35.94 37.91 8.55
N ILE A 491 -36.53 38.57 7.56
CA ILE A 491 -37.70 39.43 7.78
C ILE A 491 -38.96 38.57 7.95
N GLY A 492 -39.74 38.86 9.00
CA GLY A 492 -40.92 38.10 9.44
C GLY A 492 -42.02 37.89 8.38
N ASN A 493 -43.21 38.45 8.58
CA ASN A 493 -44.35 38.19 7.68
C ASN A 493 -44.19 38.92 6.34
N ILE A 494 -43.53 38.28 5.37
CA ILE A 494 -43.27 38.80 4.00
C ILE A 494 -44.54 39.35 3.33
N GLU A 495 -45.68 38.70 3.54
CA GLU A 495 -46.97 39.14 2.96
C GLU A 495 -47.43 40.49 3.54
N LEU A 496 -47.11 40.79 4.81
CA LEU A 496 -47.41 42.09 5.42
C LEU A 496 -46.56 43.21 4.80
N VAL A 497 -45.27 42.96 4.56
CA VAL A 497 -44.37 43.95 3.94
C VAL A 497 -44.81 44.23 2.50
N LYS A 498 -45.21 43.21 1.75
CA LYS A 498 -45.79 43.39 0.41
C LYS A 498 -47.04 44.26 0.43
N LEU A 499 -47.96 44.02 1.36
CA LEU A 499 -49.19 44.81 1.51
C LEU A 499 -48.89 46.27 1.87
N GLN A 500 -47.94 46.53 2.76
CA GLN A 500 -47.53 47.89 3.15
C GLN A 500 -46.84 48.64 2.00
N CYS A 501 -45.94 47.98 1.27
CA CYS A 501 -45.32 48.58 0.09
C CYS A 501 -46.34 48.89 -1.00
N LEU A 502 -47.34 48.02 -1.17
CA LEU A 502 -48.45 48.25 -2.09
C LEU A 502 -49.27 49.48 -1.68
N GLU A 503 -49.60 49.61 -0.39
CA GLU A 503 -50.30 50.78 0.17
C GLU A 503 -49.52 52.08 -0.08
N TRP A 504 -48.21 52.13 0.23
CA TRP A 504 -47.39 53.33 0.01
C TRP A 504 -47.18 53.65 -1.48
N LEU A 505 -47.08 52.63 -2.33
CA LEU A 505 -47.04 52.82 -3.78
C LEU A 505 -48.35 53.45 -4.27
N TYR A 506 -49.50 52.99 -3.78
CA TYR A 506 -50.79 53.60 -4.08
C TYR A 506 -50.88 55.05 -3.60
N GLU A 507 -50.44 55.36 -2.36
CA GLU A 507 -50.42 56.74 -1.86
C GLU A 507 -49.55 57.66 -2.73
N ALA A 508 -48.39 57.18 -3.18
CA ALA A 508 -47.47 57.96 -4.00
C ALA A 508 -48.00 58.19 -5.42
N ILE A 509 -48.69 57.18 -5.98
CA ILE A 509 -49.41 57.27 -7.24
C ILE A 509 -50.64 58.19 -7.12
N GLU A 510 -51.30 58.20 -5.95
CA GLU A 510 -52.45 59.05 -5.72
C GLU A 510 -52.10 60.54 -5.83
N LYS A 511 -50.92 60.93 -5.32
CA LYS A 511 -50.40 62.31 -5.23
C LYS A 511 -49.51 62.73 -6.41
N TRP A 512 -49.64 62.07 -7.56
CA TRP A 512 -48.72 62.15 -8.69
C TRP A 512 -48.82 63.44 -9.52
N GLU A 513 -48.09 64.48 -9.13
CA GLU A 513 -47.70 65.57 -10.03
C GLU A 513 -46.18 65.85 -10.00
N THR A 514 -45.44 65.33 -9.01
CA THR A 514 -44.00 65.59 -8.81
C THR A 514 -43.19 64.38 -8.31
N SER A 515 -43.78 63.18 -8.31
CA SER A 515 -43.13 61.99 -7.74
C SER A 515 -42.12 61.40 -8.72
N SER A 516 -40.83 61.73 -8.54
CA SER A 516 -39.74 61.12 -9.30
C SER A 516 -39.36 59.73 -8.73
N PRO A 517 -38.89 58.75 -9.53
CA PRO A 517 -38.43 57.44 -9.03
C PRO A 517 -37.55 57.52 -7.78
N THR A 518 -36.68 58.52 -7.70
CA THR A 518 -35.79 58.80 -6.57
C THR A 518 -36.56 59.22 -5.32
N VAL A 519 -37.59 60.07 -5.46
CA VAL A 519 -38.43 60.49 -4.34
C VAL A 519 -39.22 59.31 -3.79
N LEU A 520 -39.80 58.47 -4.67
CA LEU A 520 -40.51 57.26 -4.26
C LEU A 520 -39.58 56.26 -3.56
N LYS A 521 -38.41 55.99 -4.16
CA LYS A 521 -37.35 55.13 -3.58
C LYS A 521 -37.01 55.59 -2.16
N LYS A 522 -36.78 56.89 -1.96
CA LYS A 522 -36.42 57.47 -0.66
C LYS A 522 -37.56 57.38 0.35
N HIS A 523 -38.81 57.62 -0.08
CA HIS A 523 -39.99 57.53 0.80
C HIS A 523 -40.20 56.11 1.30
N ILE A 524 -40.21 55.12 0.40
CA ILE A 524 -40.40 53.71 0.75
C ILE A 524 -39.25 53.22 1.63
N HIS A 525 -38.01 53.56 1.30
CA HIS A 525 -36.84 53.20 2.10
C HIS A 525 -36.93 53.78 3.54
N SER A 526 -37.35 55.04 3.69
CA SER A 526 -37.56 55.66 5.01
C SER A 526 -38.65 54.94 5.82
N ARG A 527 -39.79 54.65 5.20
CA ARG A 527 -40.93 53.98 5.87
C ARG A 527 -40.61 52.56 6.31
N LEU A 528 -39.90 51.80 5.48
CA LEU A 528 -39.44 50.45 5.84
C LEU A 528 -38.47 50.52 7.04
N THR A 529 -37.55 51.48 7.03
CA THR A 529 -36.61 51.69 8.15
C THR A 529 -37.36 52.06 9.44
N GLU A 530 -38.35 52.95 9.38
CA GLU A 530 -39.19 53.35 10.54
C GLU A 530 -39.96 52.16 11.17
N GLN A 531 -40.38 51.18 10.36
CA GLN A 531 -41.12 50.00 10.81
C GLN A 531 -40.22 48.90 11.40
N GLY A 532 -38.94 49.19 11.64
CA GLY A 532 -37.98 48.26 12.24
C GLY A 532 -37.33 47.30 11.26
N PHE A 533 -37.47 47.54 9.95
CA PHE A 533 -36.71 46.84 8.93
C PHE A 533 -35.37 47.57 8.69
N SER A 534 -34.52 47.67 9.73
CA SER A 534 -33.18 48.29 9.66
C SER A 534 -32.05 47.25 9.71
N CYS A 535 -30.97 47.45 8.95
CA CYS A 535 -29.79 46.58 8.95
C CYS A 535 -28.66 47.20 9.79
N ASP A 536 -28.36 46.60 10.94
CA ASP A 536 -27.33 47.08 11.88
C ASP A 536 -25.95 46.41 11.71
N THR A 537 -25.70 45.70 10.62
CA THR A 537 -24.38 45.09 10.34
C THR A 537 -23.97 45.31 8.90
N LEU A 538 -22.70 45.68 8.70
CA LEU A 538 -22.04 46.22 7.49
C LEU A 538 -22.06 45.34 6.21
N SER A 539 -23.04 44.45 6.02
CA SER A 539 -23.17 43.60 4.83
C SER A 539 -24.61 43.28 4.41
N CYS A 540 -25.63 44.04 4.84
CA CYS A 540 -27.01 43.84 4.39
C CYS A 540 -27.61 45.19 3.99
N GLU A 541 -27.73 45.45 2.69
CA GLU A 541 -28.39 46.65 2.16
C GLU A 541 -29.83 46.29 1.76
N LEU A 542 -30.83 46.97 2.32
CA LEU A 542 -32.17 47.00 1.74
C LEU A 542 -32.08 47.84 0.46
N THR A 543 -32.29 47.24 -0.71
CA THR A 543 -32.25 47.97 -1.99
C THR A 543 -33.65 48.14 -2.57
N VAL A 544 -33.91 49.35 -3.06
CA VAL A 544 -35.16 49.72 -3.74
C VAL A 544 -34.80 50.27 -5.11
N SER A 545 -35.33 49.66 -6.16
CA SER A 545 -35.15 50.07 -7.55
C SER A 545 -36.52 50.37 -8.17
N ALA A 546 -36.64 51.48 -8.90
CA ALA A 546 -37.91 51.94 -9.46
C ALA A 546 -37.74 52.34 -10.92
N LEU A 547 -38.56 51.73 -11.79
CA LEU A 547 -38.61 52.02 -13.23
C LEU A 547 -40.01 52.53 -13.59
N PHE A 548 -40.10 53.75 -14.09
CA PHE A 548 -41.34 54.39 -14.47
C PHE A 548 -41.40 54.54 -15.98
N TYR A 549 -42.53 54.22 -16.58
CA TYR A 549 -42.81 54.45 -17.99
C TYR A 549 -43.90 55.50 -18.13
N ASN A 550 -43.63 56.58 -18.85
CA ASN A 550 -44.63 57.57 -19.22
C ASN A 550 -45.03 57.35 -20.68
N ASP A 551 -46.27 56.92 -20.89
CA ASP A 551 -46.82 56.55 -22.20
C ASP A 551 -47.00 57.77 -23.11
N LEU A 552 -47.37 58.94 -22.55
CA LEU A 552 -47.50 60.18 -23.32
C LEU A 552 -46.14 60.71 -23.82
N GLN A 553 -45.10 60.58 -23.00
CA GLN A 553 -43.75 61.04 -23.34
C GLN A 553 -42.91 59.97 -24.05
N LYS A 554 -43.37 58.71 -24.07
CA LYS A 554 -42.63 57.54 -24.54
C LYS A 554 -41.22 57.46 -23.93
N LYS A 555 -41.15 57.68 -22.61
CA LYS A 555 -39.89 57.74 -21.83
C LYS A 555 -39.95 56.82 -20.63
N PHE A 556 -38.81 56.20 -20.34
CA PHE A 556 -38.56 55.56 -19.06
C PHE A 556 -37.73 56.46 -18.15
N PHE A 557 -38.06 56.44 -16.85
CA PHE A 557 -37.32 57.07 -15.78
C PHE A 557 -36.89 55.97 -14.80
N TYR A 558 -35.59 55.88 -14.53
CA TYR A 558 -35.03 54.82 -13.70
C TYR A 558 -34.15 55.37 -12.57
N SER A 559 -34.32 54.80 -11.38
CA SER A 559 -33.46 55.01 -10.22
C SER A 559 -33.31 53.69 -9.45
N GLY A 560 -32.09 53.18 -9.32
CA GLY A 560 -31.85 51.86 -8.73
C GLY A 560 -30.48 51.26 -9.07
N SER A 561 -30.14 50.15 -8.41
CA SER A 561 -28.87 49.41 -8.59
C SER A 561 -29.02 48.16 -9.48
N SER A 562 -30.25 47.84 -9.89
CA SER A 562 -30.57 46.75 -10.83
C SER A 562 -30.09 47.10 -12.24
N ALA A 563 -29.72 46.09 -13.02
CA ALA A 563 -29.17 46.30 -14.35
C ALA A 563 -30.30 46.34 -15.39
N ILE A 564 -30.26 47.35 -16.27
CA ILE A 564 -31.26 47.56 -17.32
C ILE A 564 -30.56 47.67 -18.67
N TRP A 565 -31.14 47.04 -19.69
CA TRP A 565 -30.74 47.21 -21.08
C TRP A 565 -31.93 47.64 -21.94
N HIS A 566 -31.67 48.57 -22.84
CA HIS A 566 -32.58 49.01 -23.88
C HIS A 566 -32.11 48.43 -25.21
N ALA A 567 -32.89 47.49 -25.74
CA ALA A 567 -32.71 46.96 -27.08
C ALA A 567 -33.61 47.74 -28.03
N SER A 568 -32.99 48.58 -28.86
CA SER A 568 -33.71 49.40 -29.83
C SER A 568 -33.96 48.62 -31.11
N ALA A 569 -35.23 48.39 -31.45
CA ALA A 569 -35.62 47.71 -32.68
C ALA A 569 -35.26 48.55 -33.92
N THR A 570 -35.38 49.88 -33.82
CA THR A 570 -35.07 50.80 -34.91
C THR A 570 -33.58 50.95 -35.17
N LYS A 571 -32.74 50.90 -34.12
CA LYS A 571 -31.27 51.04 -34.24
C LYS A 571 -30.53 49.70 -34.29
N ALA A 572 -31.23 48.59 -34.10
CA ALA A 572 -30.66 47.24 -33.95
C ALA A 572 -29.49 47.21 -32.94
N ALA A 573 -29.64 47.92 -31.82
CA ALA A 573 -28.58 48.13 -30.84
C ALA A 573 -29.06 47.82 -29.44
N LEU A 574 -28.22 47.12 -28.67
CA LEU A 574 -28.42 46.85 -27.25
C LEU A 574 -27.56 47.84 -26.44
N ASN A 575 -28.20 48.67 -25.62
CA ASN A 575 -27.50 49.63 -24.76
C ASN A 575 -27.77 49.32 -23.30
N ARG A 576 -26.70 49.17 -22.50
CA ARG A 576 -26.83 49.11 -21.04
C ARG A 576 -27.09 50.51 -20.48
N ILE A 577 -28.14 50.64 -19.68
CA ILE A 577 -28.46 51.86 -18.94
C ILE A 577 -27.69 51.81 -17.62
N VAL A 578 -26.68 52.67 -17.48
CA VAL A 578 -25.87 52.78 -16.27
C VAL A 578 -26.30 54.03 -15.50
N CYS A 579 -26.93 53.82 -14.36
CA CYS A 579 -27.30 54.90 -13.44
C CYS A 579 -26.36 54.89 -12.24
N SER A 580 -25.67 56.01 -11.95
CA SER A 580 -24.81 56.11 -10.77
C SER A 580 -25.67 56.32 -9.53
N ASP A 581 -25.57 55.44 -8.53
CA ASP A 581 -26.33 55.55 -7.26
C ASP A 581 -25.82 56.70 -6.35
N VAL A 582 -24.93 57.56 -6.85
CA VAL A 582 -24.40 58.73 -6.15
C VAL A 582 -25.36 59.92 -6.32
N GLN A 583 -26.03 60.28 -5.22
CA GLN A 583 -26.79 61.54 -5.03
C GLN A 583 -27.89 61.87 -6.05
N GLY A 584 -28.96 61.06 -6.07
CA GLY A 584 -30.29 61.51 -6.53
C GLY A 584 -30.45 61.76 -8.03
N ASN A 585 -29.57 61.19 -8.85
CA ASN A 585 -29.70 61.24 -10.31
C ASN A 585 -30.65 60.16 -10.83
N GLU A 586 -31.50 60.54 -11.78
CA GLU A 586 -32.42 59.64 -12.50
C GLU A 586 -31.97 59.49 -13.95
N CYS A 587 -32.01 58.26 -14.44
CA CYS A 587 -31.74 57.99 -15.84
C CYS A 587 -33.04 58.08 -16.61
N VAL A 588 -33.08 58.99 -17.59
CA VAL A 588 -34.20 59.14 -18.50
C VAL A 588 -33.78 58.68 -19.88
N PHE A 589 -34.53 57.74 -20.46
CA PHE A 589 -34.27 57.26 -21.82
C PHE A 589 -35.56 57.14 -22.62
N GLU A 590 -35.49 57.55 -23.89
CA GLU A 590 -36.61 57.52 -24.83
C GLU A 590 -36.71 56.14 -25.49
N VAL A 591 -37.94 55.69 -25.74
CA VAL A 591 -38.22 54.40 -26.36
C VAL A 591 -39.19 54.55 -27.52
N ASN A 592 -39.05 53.69 -28.52
CA ASN A 592 -39.95 53.62 -29.66
C ASN A 592 -40.78 52.34 -29.60
N GLU A 593 -41.91 52.34 -30.28
CA GLU A 593 -42.72 51.14 -30.48
C GLU A 593 -41.88 50.03 -31.14
N GLY A 594 -41.90 48.83 -30.55
CA GLY A 594 -41.08 47.68 -30.95
C GLY A 594 -39.78 47.51 -30.15
N ASP A 595 -39.34 48.52 -29.39
CA ASP A 595 -38.17 48.41 -28.51
C ASP A 595 -38.43 47.40 -27.37
N THR A 596 -37.36 46.77 -26.88
CA THR A 596 -37.44 45.81 -25.76
C THR A 596 -36.54 46.25 -24.62
N ILE A 597 -37.10 46.33 -23.40
CA ILE A 597 -36.34 46.59 -22.18
C ILE A 597 -36.13 45.29 -21.43
N TYR A 598 -34.86 44.99 -21.14
CA TYR A 598 -34.47 43.88 -20.29
C TYR A 598 -34.10 44.44 -18.92
N TYR A 599 -34.85 44.06 -17.89
CA TYR A 599 -34.64 44.45 -16.51
C TYR A 599 -34.24 43.23 -15.69
N LEU A 600 -33.02 43.23 -15.15
CA LEU A 600 -32.50 42.13 -14.35
C LEU A 600 -32.51 42.51 -12.87
N ALA A 601 -33.45 41.91 -12.15
CA ALA A 601 -33.48 41.89 -10.69
C ALA A 601 -32.47 40.84 -10.20
N LYS A 602 -31.52 41.27 -9.36
CA LYS A 602 -30.36 40.47 -8.94
C LYS A 602 -30.35 40.24 -7.41
N PRO A 603 -29.84 39.08 -6.94
CA PRO A 603 -29.60 38.86 -5.51
C PRO A 603 -28.68 39.93 -4.92
N LEU A 604 -28.90 40.26 -3.63
CA LEU A 604 -27.94 41.04 -2.84
C LEU A 604 -26.56 40.38 -2.87
N GLY A 605 -25.52 41.17 -3.16
CA GLY A 605 -24.13 40.70 -3.23
C GLY A 605 -23.71 40.04 -4.56
N ALA A 606 -24.60 39.92 -5.55
CA ALA A 606 -24.26 39.40 -6.88
C ALA A 606 -23.22 40.27 -7.63
N GLU A 607 -23.02 41.51 -7.19
CA GLU A 607 -22.12 42.50 -7.82
C GLU A 607 -20.63 42.15 -7.68
N ASN A 608 -20.28 41.39 -6.65
CA ASN A 608 -18.90 41.01 -6.33
C ASN A 608 -18.54 39.61 -6.84
N TYR A 609 -19.47 38.93 -7.53
CA TYR A 609 -19.30 37.56 -7.94
C TYR A 609 -18.65 37.46 -9.32
N ASN A 610 -17.37 37.08 -9.34
CA ASN A 610 -16.56 36.95 -10.53
C ASN A 610 -15.87 35.57 -10.59
N PRO A 611 -16.57 34.51 -11.04
CA PRO A 611 -15.94 33.22 -11.26
C PRO A 611 -15.08 33.30 -12.52
N GLU A 612 -13.78 33.02 -12.41
CA GLU A 612 -12.79 32.97 -13.51
C GLU A 612 -12.35 34.31 -14.14
N GLY A 613 -12.61 35.46 -13.50
CA GLY A 613 -12.09 36.76 -13.94
C GLY A 613 -12.90 37.42 -15.07
N LYS A 614 -14.14 36.97 -15.33
CA LYS A 614 -15.07 37.56 -16.29
C LYS A 614 -16.29 38.15 -15.56
N ASP A 615 -16.55 39.44 -15.77
CA ASP A 615 -17.72 40.13 -15.22
C ASP A 615 -19.03 39.46 -15.69
N PHE A 616 -19.86 39.04 -14.74
CA PHE A 616 -21.16 38.40 -14.96
C PHE A 616 -22.05 39.23 -15.90
N ILE A 617 -22.03 40.56 -15.75
CA ILE A 617 -22.81 41.46 -16.59
C ILE A 617 -22.35 41.39 -18.05
N SER A 618 -21.04 41.35 -18.29
CA SER A 618 -20.48 41.26 -19.65
C SER A 618 -20.83 39.94 -20.35
N ILE A 619 -20.91 38.83 -19.61
CA ILE A 619 -21.37 37.53 -20.17
C ILE A 619 -22.85 37.61 -20.54
N PHE A 620 -23.65 38.29 -19.71
CA PHE A 620 -25.07 38.42 -19.99
C PHE A 620 -25.38 39.33 -21.17
N GLU A 621 -24.62 40.42 -21.35
CA GLU A 621 -24.76 41.31 -22.52
C GLU A 621 -24.65 40.55 -23.84
N LYS A 622 -23.68 39.63 -23.96
CA LYS A 622 -23.55 38.75 -25.14
C LYS A 622 -24.76 37.85 -25.34
N THR A 623 -25.36 37.39 -24.24
CA THR A 623 -26.56 36.56 -24.29
C THR A 623 -27.76 37.37 -24.76
N LEU A 624 -27.89 38.63 -24.30
CA LEU A 624 -28.91 39.56 -24.74
C LEU A 624 -28.76 39.95 -26.21
N GLU A 625 -27.54 40.12 -26.72
CA GLU A 625 -27.27 40.35 -28.15
C GLU A 625 -27.77 39.16 -29.01
N ILE A 626 -27.49 37.92 -28.56
CA ILE A 626 -27.95 36.70 -29.23
C ILE A 626 -29.47 36.57 -29.16
N ALA A 627 -30.06 36.84 -28.00
CA ALA A 627 -31.50 36.77 -27.82
C ALA A 627 -32.21 37.82 -28.69
N PHE A 628 -31.76 39.07 -28.66
CA PHE A 628 -32.35 40.15 -29.46
C PHE A 628 -32.30 39.88 -30.98
N SER A 629 -31.26 39.19 -31.45
CA SER A 629 -31.14 38.79 -32.87
C SER A 629 -31.91 37.53 -33.25
N SER A 630 -32.54 36.85 -32.29
CA SER A 630 -33.33 35.62 -32.51
C SER A 630 -34.84 35.92 -32.63
N PRO A 631 -35.65 35.03 -33.26
CA PRO A 631 -37.11 35.16 -33.29
C PRO A 631 -37.72 35.25 -31.88
N TYR A 632 -38.82 36.00 -31.74
CA TYR A 632 -39.42 36.33 -30.43
C TYR A 632 -39.66 35.11 -29.50
N ASP A 633 -40.18 34.01 -30.05
CA ASP A 633 -40.45 32.79 -29.30
C ASP A 633 -39.16 32.12 -28.77
N ASP A 634 -38.06 32.28 -29.49
CA ASP A 634 -36.73 31.78 -29.10
C ASP A 634 -36.07 32.69 -28.05
N GLN A 635 -36.31 34.01 -28.11
CA GLN A 635 -35.75 34.97 -27.13
C GLN A 635 -36.16 34.58 -25.71
N LYS A 636 -37.44 34.26 -25.51
CA LYS A 636 -37.98 33.83 -24.22
C LYS A 636 -37.31 32.55 -23.73
N ALA A 637 -37.11 31.56 -24.60
CA ALA A 637 -36.47 30.30 -24.25
C ALA A 637 -34.97 30.47 -23.90
N ILE A 638 -34.25 31.32 -24.64
CA ILE A 638 -32.84 31.65 -24.38
C ILE A 638 -32.69 32.32 -23.02
N MET A 639 -33.55 33.31 -22.73
CA MET A 639 -33.57 34.02 -21.45
C MET A 639 -33.93 33.10 -20.28
N GLN A 640 -34.94 32.23 -20.46
CA GLN A 640 -35.34 31.24 -19.46
C GLN A 640 -34.21 30.26 -19.13
N SER A 641 -33.57 29.69 -20.15
CA SER A 641 -32.44 28.78 -19.98
C SER A 641 -31.26 29.43 -19.25
N THR A 642 -30.97 30.70 -19.55
CA THR A 642 -29.88 31.45 -18.92
C THR A 642 -30.16 31.71 -17.45
N VAL A 643 -31.37 32.16 -17.11
CA VAL A 643 -31.76 32.41 -15.72
C VAL A 643 -31.83 31.12 -14.91
N ASP A 644 -32.35 30.03 -15.48
CA ASP A 644 -32.40 28.71 -14.82
C ASP A 644 -31.00 28.15 -14.59
N PHE A 645 -30.09 28.31 -15.56
CA PHE A 645 -28.70 27.95 -15.41
C PHE A 645 -28.05 28.73 -14.26
N TRP A 646 -28.27 30.04 -14.15
CA TRP A 646 -27.72 30.82 -13.05
C TRP A 646 -28.32 30.44 -11.70
N ASN A 647 -29.64 30.24 -11.67
CA ASN A 647 -30.37 29.84 -10.47
C ASN A 647 -30.02 28.42 -9.98
N SER A 648 -29.51 27.54 -10.86
CA SER A 648 -29.04 26.20 -10.52
C SER A 648 -27.53 26.13 -10.23
N SER A 649 -26.74 26.94 -10.92
CA SER A 649 -25.27 26.90 -10.84
C SER A 649 -24.70 27.70 -9.67
N TYR A 650 -25.39 28.73 -9.21
CA TYR A 650 -24.86 29.64 -8.19
C TYR A 650 -25.64 29.54 -6.88
N LYS A 651 -24.89 29.42 -5.77
CA LYS A 651 -25.43 29.35 -4.40
C LYS A 651 -25.70 30.76 -3.84
N PHE A 652 -26.48 31.57 -4.55
CA PHE A 652 -27.01 32.81 -3.98
C PHE A 652 -28.26 32.50 -3.14
N ASP A 653 -28.43 33.23 -2.05
CA ASP A 653 -29.61 33.11 -1.18
C ASP A 653 -30.91 33.56 -1.89
N ASN A 654 -30.81 34.42 -2.91
CA ASN A 654 -31.94 34.86 -3.73
C ASN A 654 -31.74 34.39 -5.18
N LYS A 655 -32.85 34.17 -5.90
CA LYS A 655 -32.84 33.78 -7.32
C LYS A 655 -32.79 35.03 -8.22
N PHE A 656 -32.08 34.95 -9.34
CA PHE A 656 -32.14 35.95 -10.40
C PHE A 656 -33.53 35.94 -11.04
N LEU A 657 -34.05 37.13 -11.33
CA LEU A 657 -35.31 37.34 -12.02
C LEU A 657 -35.11 38.33 -13.15
N MET A 658 -35.57 37.95 -14.34
CA MET A 658 -35.54 38.81 -15.50
C MET A 658 -36.95 39.22 -15.89
N VAL A 659 -37.11 40.51 -16.16
CA VAL A 659 -38.33 41.11 -16.63
C VAL A 659 -38.07 41.66 -18.02
N VAL A 660 -38.81 41.13 -19.00
CA VAL A 660 -38.75 41.56 -20.39
C VAL A 660 -39.98 42.39 -20.69
N ILE A 661 -39.75 43.63 -21.12
CA ILE A 661 -40.79 44.63 -21.40
C ILE A 661 -40.74 44.94 -22.89
N LYS A 662 -41.82 44.67 -23.60
CA LYS A 662 -41.95 45.15 -24.98
C LYS A 662 -42.73 46.46 -24.98
N VAL A 663 -42.10 47.52 -25.52
CA VAL A 663 -42.69 48.83 -25.78
C VAL A 663 -43.43 48.76 -27.11
#